data_AF-A0A0L0NBU7-F1
#
_entry.id   AF-A0A0L0NBU7-F1
#
_cell.length_a   1.000
_cell.length_b   1.000
_cell.length_c   1.000
_cell.angle_alpha   90.00
_cell.angle_beta   90.00
_cell.angle_gamma   90.00
#
_symmetry.space_group_name_H-M   'P 1'
#
loop_
_entity.id
_entity.type
_entity.pdbx_description
1 polymer ?
#
loop_
_entity_poly.entity_id
_entity_poly.type
_entity_poly.pdbx_seq_one_letter_code
_entity_poly.pdbx_strand_id
1 'polypeptide(L)'
;MAPPSCRSLLSGVVAASLSVLAAAYTNSTYSNVDVLRAQLALMDDRPGSCPPCFNCLLPAHTCAQYAGCNEYNGKCDCPDGFGGDDCLEPLCGSLGRGIDRPMRSGGTCDCDEGWTGINCNVCTENKACNALMETGGGGFCYQNGEVVNYNHQICNVTNKQITGLLGEQRPEVTFTCKKEEATCDFQFWVDAVESFYCHLTDCESRAESGETKNSTSYKCDHISCSCIPDHMLCGKDGSIDLSEFLDQAIKGPAGFECTQENGGTHNCAFTEPEMDKLIHDLIGDSSILLGCRAGECLYETEVPGYKRPVKPINTPLIAGVIAGCALFVVAIIILTWFLSRRKLKYGAIRLEDSDDENTKLMDDHKPAALYFENVAYSLNGKNILTSVQGICRPGEVTAIMGASGAGKTTFLDILARKNKRGQVRGDFHVNGEKVSDSEYKNVVGFVDQEDTMLPTLTVHETILNSALLRLPRDMGRAAKEQRVFEVERELGIHHIRDSLIGSEEGKGRGISGGEKRRVGIACELVTSPSILFLDEPTSGLDAYNAYNVIECLVTLAKNYKRTVIFTIHQPRSNIVALFDRLILLAQGKTVYSGPFAQCQAYFDTIGYECPPGFNIADYLVDLTMHAGSSVSVDDGTVAADVASVGPSSTKAVKSIASISGASTGEDSGAEPSMSPRPKNLRRDSIRVRQERELFTRRRHTADTAASSDAGAEDVGAYRLQTNPPTNALSSSPLPEDPHDLPPSALTGTELDLMTRSYAQSDIASTTHDEIRQAISTAEDANGPNSNGYNPDGPNINVYTSAVGRGYARVGYLTQFLILSQRTWKNLYRNPMLMLTHYAIAIILAVFSGYLFYGLTDDIPGFQNRLGLFFFLLALFGFSTLTSLTVFATERLLFVRERANGYYAPATYFTAKVLFDIIPLRIVPPILMGSIIYPMTGLVPDFTHFFKFMLVLVLFNLAAAAICLFIGIVCKDGGVANLIGSLVMLFSLLFAGFLLNHDATPAGALWLQTLSIFHYGFESLIVNEVVELTLVDKKYGLDITVPGAAILSSFGFDNSALWADVRSLSIFAASFIILAYAAMHFLLVEKR
;
A
#
# COMPACT_ATOMS: atom_id res chain seq x y z
N MET A 1 20.16 -31.89 19.77
CA MET A 1 21.37 -32.23 18.99
C MET A 1 21.73 -31.05 18.12
N ALA A 2 22.90 -30.48 18.36
CA ALA A 2 23.56 -29.46 17.55
C ALA A 2 24.67 -30.18 16.71
N PRO A 3 25.59 -29.46 16.03
CA PRO A 3 25.64 -29.07 14.60
C PRO A 3 26.89 -29.74 13.94
N PRO A 4 27.72 -29.20 12.98
CA PRO A 4 27.67 -27.95 12.21
C PRO A 4 28.21 -27.94 10.74
N SER A 5 28.02 -26.75 10.12
CA SER A 5 28.87 -25.89 9.27
C SER A 5 29.53 -26.44 8.00
N CYS A 6 29.43 -25.81 6.82
CA CYS A 6 29.57 -24.40 6.41
C CYS A 6 31.04 -23.92 6.29
N ARG A 7 31.31 -23.27 5.14
CA ARG A 7 32.45 -22.43 4.73
C ARG A 7 33.62 -23.16 4.05
N SER A 8 33.83 -22.93 2.75
CA SER A 8 34.51 -21.72 2.28
C SER A 8 34.51 -21.56 0.75
N LEU A 9 34.41 -20.30 0.31
CA LEU A 9 35.04 -19.71 -0.88
C LEU A 9 34.55 -20.22 -2.26
N LEU A 10 33.66 -19.54 -2.99
CA LEU A 10 33.72 -18.13 -3.43
C LEU A 10 35.00 -17.82 -4.22
N SER A 11 35.22 -18.57 -5.31
CA SER A 11 36.05 -18.19 -6.47
C SER A 11 35.87 -19.23 -7.59
N GLY A 12 34.98 -19.00 -8.56
CA GLY A 12 34.87 -19.95 -9.68
C GLY A 12 33.82 -19.69 -10.75
N VAL A 13 33.14 -18.52 -10.76
CA VAL A 13 32.09 -18.22 -11.77
C VAL A 13 32.36 -16.90 -12.49
N VAL A 14 33.62 -16.45 -12.58
CA VAL A 14 34.00 -15.25 -13.36
C VAL A 14 35.12 -15.54 -14.38
N ALA A 15 35.32 -16.80 -14.77
CA ALA A 15 36.38 -17.16 -15.75
C ALA A 15 35.93 -18.18 -16.82
N ALA A 16 34.64 -18.17 -17.18
CA ALA A 16 34.12 -19.04 -18.25
C ALA A 16 33.08 -18.34 -19.16
N SER A 17 33.13 -17.01 -19.23
CA SER A 17 32.28 -16.20 -20.11
C SER A 17 33.03 -15.06 -20.80
N LEU A 18 34.37 -15.14 -20.89
CA LEU A 18 35.24 -14.14 -21.53
C LEU A 18 36.41 -14.74 -22.34
N SER A 19 36.28 -15.97 -22.85
CA SER A 19 37.37 -16.60 -23.64
C SER A 19 36.92 -17.38 -24.89
N VAL A 20 35.74 -17.10 -25.45
CA VAL A 20 35.35 -17.63 -26.78
C VAL A 20 35.25 -16.53 -27.85
N LEU A 21 35.47 -15.26 -27.50
CA LEU A 21 35.56 -14.14 -28.46
C LEU A 21 36.99 -13.80 -28.92
N ALA A 22 37.94 -14.71 -28.76
CA ALA A 22 39.35 -14.51 -29.18
C ALA A 22 39.99 -15.77 -29.77
N ALA A 23 39.30 -16.42 -30.71
CA ALA A 23 39.93 -17.41 -31.61
C ALA A 23 39.46 -17.26 -33.07
N ALA A 24 38.80 -16.15 -33.42
CA ALA A 24 38.63 -15.74 -34.80
C ALA A 24 39.83 -14.86 -35.18
N TYR A 25 40.99 -15.47 -35.46
CA TYR A 25 42.05 -14.94 -36.33
C TYR A 25 43.15 -16.00 -36.45
N THR A 26 42.83 -17.13 -37.07
CA THR A 26 43.83 -17.90 -37.82
C THR A 26 43.18 -18.35 -39.13
N ASN A 27 43.50 -17.61 -40.20
CA ASN A 27 43.25 -18.02 -41.57
C ASN A 27 43.94 -19.37 -41.80
N SER A 28 43.17 -20.45 -41.75
CA SER A 28 43.52 -21.71 -42.38
C SER A 28 42.47 -21.97 -43.45
N THR A 29 42.80 -21.57 -44.67
CA THR A 29 42.06 -21.95 -45.88
C THR A 29 42.19 -23.45 -46.04
N TYR A 30 41.21 -24.20 -45.54
CA TYR A 30 41.01 -25.58 -45.97
C TYR A 30 40.68 -25.55 -47.47
N SER A 31 41.43 -26.30 -48.25
CA SER A 31 41.18 -26.39 -49.69
C SER A 31 39.94 -27.26 -49.92
N ASN A 32 39.16 -26.98 -50.97
CA ASN A 32 38.01 -27.80 -51.40
C ASN A 32 38.36 -29.29 -51.55
N VAL A 33 39.65 -29.61 -51.73
CA VAL A 33 40.19 -30.98 -51.86
C VAL A 33 40.18 -31.74 -50.52
N ASP A 34 40.34 -31.05 -49.40
CA ASP A 34 40.38 -31.68 -48.07
C ASP A 34 38.98 -32.00 -47.55
N VAL A 35 37.98 -31.17 -47.91
CA VAL A 35 36.56 -31.45 -47.68
C VAL A 35 36.08 -32.62 -48.55
N LEU A 36 36.51 -32.67 -49.82
CA LEU A 36 36.21 -33.78 -50.72
C LEU A 36 36.83 -35.10 -50.24
N ARG A 37 38.04 -35.08 -49.66
CA ARG A 37 38.67 -36.26 -49.02
C ARG A 37 37.91 -36.74 -47.78
N ALA A 38 37.43 -35.81 -46.95
CA ALA A 38 36.63 -36.16 -45.78
C ALA A 38 35.27 -36.76 -46.18
N GLN A 39 34.66 -36.27 -47.27
CA GLN A 39 33.44 -36.84 -47.83
C GLN A 39 33.65 -38.19 -48.51
N LEU A 40 34.74 -38.38 -49.25
CA LEU A 40 35.11 -39.69 -49.83
C LEU A 40 35.40 -40.74 -48.75
N ALA A 41 36.02 -40.35 -47.64
CA ALA A 41 36.27 -41.24 -46.50
C ALA A 41 34.99 -41.69 -45.77
N LEU A 42 33.89 -40.92 -45.87
CA LEU A 42 32.57 -41.29 -45.35
C LEU A 42 31.78 -42.21 -46.31
N MET A 43 32.21 -42.36 -47.56
CA MET A 43 31.52 -43.19 -48.56
C MET A 43 32.03 -44.64 -48.62
N ASP A 44 33.14 -44.98 -47.97
CA ASP A 44 33.77 -46.31 -48.06
C ASP A 44 33.07 -47.42 -47.23
N ASP A 45 32.19 -47.06 -46.28
CA ASP A 45 31.45 -48.01 -45.42
C ASP A 45 29.96 -48.17 -45.79
N ARG A 46 29.60 -47.93 -47.06
CA ARG A 46 28.21 -47.94 -47.50
C ARG A 46 27.77 -49.29 -48.11
N PRO A 47 26.64 -49.90 -47.66
CA PRO A 47 26.06 -51.04 -48.35
C PRO A 47 25.60 -50.64 -49.77
N GLY A 48 25.92 -51.47 -50.77
CA GLY A 48 25.73 -51.17 -52.21
C GLY A 48 24.28 -50.99 -52.70
N SER A 49 23.29 -50.93 -51.82
CA SER A 49 21.87 -50.70 -52.15
C SER A 49 21.32 -49.35 -51.66
N CYS A 50 22.17 -48.46 -51.14
CA CYS A 50 21.73 -47.19 -50.56
C CYS A 50 22.09 -46.04 -51.54
N PRO A 51 21.11 -45.24 -52.04
CA PRO A 51 21.33 -44.17 -53.01
C PRO A 51 21.84 -42.87 -52.36
N PRO A 52 22.77 -42.10 -52.95
CA PRO A 52 23.39 -40.90 -52.35
C PRO A 52 22.37 -39.95 -51.73
N CYS A 53 22.68 -39.44 -50.52
CA CYS A 53 21.86 -38.40 -49.90
C CYS A 53 21.87 -37.16 -50.80
N PHE A 54 20.71 -36.53 -50.96
CA PHE A 54 20.60 -35.28 -51.72
C PHE A 54 21.57 -34.24 -51.17
N ASN A 55 22.37 -33.65 -52.05
CA ASN A 55 23.24 -32.54 -51.72
C ASN A 55 23.39 -31.65 -52.95
N CYS A 56 22.78 -30.46 -52.93
CA CYS A 56 22.77 -29.53 -54.05
C CYS A 56 24.15 -28.95 -54.43
N LEU A 57 25.19 -29.16 -53.61
CA LEU A 57 26.57 -28.83 -53.96
C LEU A 57 27.21 -29.85 -54.91
N LEU A 58 26.58 -31.01 -55.11
CA LEU A 58 27.03 -32.03 -56.04
C LEU A 58 26.39 -31.83 -57.42
N PRO A 59 27.13 -31.96 -58.53
CA PRO A 59 26.59 -31.75 -59.88
C PRO A 59 25.43 -32.68 -60.28
N ALA A 60 25.23 -33.77 -59.54
CA ALA A 60 24.14 -34.72 -59.75
C ALA A 60 22.80 -34.28 -59.15
N HIS A 61 22.79 -33.21 -58.34
CA HIS A 61 21.61 -32.71 -57.64
C HIS A 61 21.50 -31.20 -57.85
N THR A 62 20.36 -30.75 -58.36
CA THR A 62 20.09 -29.33 -58.62
C THR A 62 18.88 -28.89 -57.82
N CYS A 63 18.92 -27.68 -57.27
CA CYS A 63 17.75 -27.08 -56.65
C CYS A 63 16.72 -26.69 -57.71
N ALA A 64 15.50 -27.17 -57.57
CA ALA A 64 14.38 -26.75 -58.39
C ALA A 64 13.89 -25.36 -57.98
N GLN A 65 12.98 -24.78 -58.75
CA GLN A 65 12.40 -23.44 -58.50
C GLN A 65 13.44 -22.31 -58.43
N TYR A 66 14.61 -22.51 -59.04
CA TYR A 66 15.75 -21.58 -58.98
C TYR A 66 16.17 -21.22 -57.55
N ALA A 67 15.89 -22.11 -56.59
CA ALA A 67 16.23 -21.94 -55.19
C ALA A 67 17.74 -21.95 -54.94
N GLY A 68 18.18 -21.18 -53.95
CA GLY A 68 19.57 -21.18 -53.50
C GLY A 68 19.96 -22.51 -52.85
N CYS A 69 21.20 -22.95 -53.08
CA CYS A 69 21.75 -24.11 -52.38
C CYS A 69 22.36 -23.67 -51.04
N ASN A 70 21.89 -24.23 -49.94
CA ASN A 70 22.41 -23.92 -48.63
C ASN A 70 23.73 -24.66 -48.37
N GLU A 71 24.82 -23.89 -48.35
CA GLU A 71 26.18 -24.45 -48.25
C GLU A 71 26.42 -25.23 -46.94
N TYR A 72 25.63 -25.01 -45.89
CA TYR A 72 25.84 -25.62 -44.58
C TYR A 72 25.21 -27.01 -44.42
N ASN A 73 24.03 -27.22 -45.01
CA ASN A 73 23.28 -28.48 -44.87
C ASN A 73 23.15 -29.25 -46.19
N GLY A 74 23.57 -28.66 -47.32
CA GLY A 74 23.47 -29.27 -48.65
C GLY A 74 22.05 -29.38 -49.19
N LYS A 75 21.06 -28.74 -48.55
CA LYS A 75 19.66 -28.70 -49.00
C LYS A 75 19.35 -27.40 -49.72
N CYS A 76 18.26 -27.39 -50.46
CA CYS A 76 17.80 -26.19 -51.15
C CYS A 76 16.97 -25.30 -50.21
N ASP A 77 17.17 -23.97 -50.30
CA ASP A 77 16.38 -22.97 -49.58
C ASP A 77 15.10 -22.68 -50.38
N CYS A 78 14.05 -23.48 -50.14
CA CYS A 78 12.86 -23.47 -50.99
C CYS A 78 12.01 -22.20 -50.86
N PRO A 79 11.44 -21.71 -51.98
CA PRO A 79 10.50 -20.59 -51.96
C PRO A 79 9.16 -20.97 -51.33
N ASP A 80 8.39 -19.97 -50.94
CA ASP A 80 7.11 -20.15 -50.26
C ASP A 80 6.15 -21.06 -51.04
N GLY A 81 5.70 -22.13 -50.40
CA GLY A 81 4.82 -23.13 -51.01
C GLY A 81 5.55 -24.37 -51.55
N PHE A 82 6.88 -24.42 -51.48
CA PHE A 82 7.68 -25.59 -51.84
C PHE A 82 8.53 -26.07 -50.67
N GLY A 83 8.79 -27.37 -50.64
CA GLY A 83 9.59 -28.04 -49.64
C GLY A 83 10.26 -29.29 -50.20
N GLY A 84 10.79 -30.12 -49.31
CA GLY A 84 11.66 -31.23 -49.68
C GLY A 84 13.12 -30.81 -49.70
N ASP A 85 14.02 -31.73 -50.04
CA ASP A 85 15.45 -31.42 -50.11
C ASP A 85 15.82 -30.67 -51.40
N ASP A 86 15.01 -30.82 -52.46
CA ASP A 86 15.21 -30.33 -53.83
C ASP A 86 14.22 -29.25 -54.29
N CYS A 87 13.23 -28.89 -53.46
CA CYS A 87 12.16 -27.92 -53.74
C CYS A 87 11.14 -28.32 -54.82
N LEU A 88 10.98 -29.61 -55.10
CA LEU A 88 9.93 -30.09 -56.02
C LEU A 88 8.61 -30.41 -55.32
N GLU A 89 8.61 -30.58 -54.00
CA GLU A 89 7.41 -31.00 -53.27
C GLU A 89 6.55 -29.80 -52.85
N PRO A 90 5.28 -29.72 -53.27
CA PRO A 90 4.40 -28.63 -52.85
C PRO A 90 3.99 -28.77 -51.38
N LEU A 91 3.95 -27.63 -50.68
CA LEU A 91 3.50 -27.52 -49.30
C LEU A 91 2.03 -27.10 -49.22
N CYS A 92 1.30 -27.71 -48.29
CA CYS A 92 -0.10 -27.44 -48.01
C CYS A 92 -0.28 -26.66 -46.70
N GLY A 93 -1.53 -26.29 -46.36
CA GLY A 93 -1.82 -25.38 -45.24
C GLY A 93 -1.46 -23.92 -45.54
N SER A 94 -1.84 -22.99 -44.67
CA SER A 94 -1.64 -21.55 -44.88
C SER A 94 -0.19 -21.07 -44.75
N LEU A 95 0.14 -19.91 -45.37
CA LEU A 95 1.41 -19.22 -45.14
C LEU A 95 1.64 -18.87 -43.66
N GLY A 96 0.57 -18.64 -42.89
CA GLY A 96 0.65 -18.33 -41.45
C GLY A 96 1.27 -19.45 -40.58
N ARG A 97 1.39 -20.67 -41.10
CA ARG A 97 2.09 -21.78 -40.42
C ARG A 97 3.62 -21.74 -40.58
N GLY A 98 4.15 -20.90 -41.47
CA GLY A 98 5.58 -20.76 -41.72
C GLY A 98 6.24 -22.10 -42.11
N ILE A 99 7.21 -22.54 -41.31
CA ILE A 99 8.00 -23.75 -41.57
C ILE A 99 7.22 -25.05 -41.28
N ASP A 100 6.15 -24.98 -40.48
CA ASP A 100 5.36 -26.16 -40.05
C ASP A 100 4.30 -26.60 -41.10
N ARG A 101 4.46 -26.16 -42.35
CA ARG A 101 3.55 -26.52 -43.44
C ARG A 101 3.77 -27.98 -43.86
N PRO A 102 2.72 -28.83 -43.89
CA PRO A 102 2.87 -30.23 -44.28
C PRO A 102 3.08 -30.37 -45.79
N MET A 103 3.89 -31.35 -46.19
CA MET A 103 4.01 -31.77 -47.59
C MET A 103 2.70 -32.37 -48.11
N ARG A 104 2.42 -32.21 -49.41
CA ARG A 104 1.22 -32.75 -50.05
C ARG A 104 1.19 -34.28 -50.02
N SER A 105 0.08 -34.86 -49.55
CA SER A 105 -0.10 -36.32 -49.44
C SER A 105 -1.10 -36.91 -50.44
N GLY A 106 -1.79 -36.08 -51.23
CA GLY A 106 -2.80 -36.48 -52.23
C GLY A 106 -2.75 -35.67 -53.52
N GLY A 107 -3.78 -35.76 -54.36
CA GLY A 107 -3.81 -35.08 -55.67
C GLY A 107 -3.90 -33.55 -55.59
N THR A 108 -4.45 -32.99 -54.52
CA THR A 108 -4.56 -31.54 -54.28
C THR A 108 -4.18 -31.22 -52.83
N CYS A 109 -3.75 -30.00 -52.57
CA CYS A 109 -3.50 -29.56 -51.20
C CYS A 109 -4.79 -29.32 -50.40
N ASP A 110 -4.72 -29.58 -49.09
CA ASP A 110 -5.73 -29.16 -48.13
C ASP A 110 -5.30 -27.80 -47.53
N CYS A 111 -6.06 -26.74 -47.83
CA CYS A 111 -5.74 -25.37 -47.40
C CYS A 111 -6.53 -25.01 -46.14
N ASP A 112 -5.90 -24.24 -45.25
CA ASP A 112 -6.61 -23.66 -44.10
C ASP A 112 -7.70 -22.69 -44.56
N GLU A 113 -8.70 -22.44 -43.70
CA GLU A 113 -9.78 -21.49 -44.00
C GLU A 113 -9.24 -20.11 -44.43
N GLY A 114 -9.77 -19.59 -45.53
CA GLY A 114 -9.35 -18.30 -46.09
C GLY A 114 -8.09 -18.34 -46.98
N TRP A 115 -7.61 -19.53 -47.35
CA TRP A 115 -6.47 -19.73 -48.26
C TRP A 115 -6.84 -20.63 -49.46
N THR A 116 -6.22 -20.40 -50.61
CA THR A 116 -6.47 -21.15 -51.86
C THR A 116 -5.22 -21.22 -52.76
N GLY A 117 -5.35 -21.90 -53.90
CA GLY A 117 -4.27 -22.19 -54.85
C GLY A 117 -3.62 -23.55 -54.65
N ILE A 118 -2.81 -23.99 -55.63
CA ILE A 118 -2.15 -25.32 -55.62
C ILE A 118 -1.28 -25.51 -54.38
N ASN A 119 -0.53 -24.47 -54.00
CA ASN A 119 0.32 -24.44 -52.82
C ASN A 119 -0.29 -23.63 -51.66
N CYS A 120 -1.61 -23.38 -51.62
CA CYS A 120 -2.28 -22.64 -50.54
C CYS A 120 -1.68 -21.26 -50.18
N ASN A 121 -1.06 -20.56 -51.14
CA ASN A 121 -0.38 -19.26 -50.91
C ASN A 121 -1.28 -18.05 -51.17
N VAL A 122 -2.48 -18.23 -51.72
CA VAL A 122 -3.36 -17.12 -52.11
C VAL A 122 -4.41 -16.91 -51.04
N CYS A 123 -4.41 -15.75 -50.37
CA CYS A 123 -5.45 -15.41 -49.41
C CYS A 123 -6.79 -15.14 -50.09
N THR A 124 -7.90 -15.49 -49.44
CA THR A 124 -9.27 -15.20 -49.90
C THR A 124 -10.06 -14.34 -48.94
N GLU A 125 -9.67 -14.29 -47.66
CA GLU A 125 -10.35 -13.56 -46.60
C GLU A 125 -9.38 -12.75 -45.74
N ASN A 126 -9.80 -11.59 -45.25
CA ASN A 126 -8.96 -10.74 -44.40
C ASN A 126 -8.51 -11.44 -43.11
N LYS A 127 -9.38 -12.25 -42.50
CA LYS A 127 -9.06 -12.95 -41.24
C LYS A 127 -7.91 -13.94 -41.38
N ALA A 128 -7.73 -14.53 -42.57
CA ALA A 128 -6.64 -15.46 -42.84
C ALA A 128 -5.26 -14.79 -42.73
N CYS A 129 -5.18 -13.49 -43.04
CA CYS A 129 -3.95 -12.72 -42.97
C CYS A 129 -3.53 -12.33 -41.55
N ASN A 130 -4.41 -12.44 -40.55
CA ASN A 130 -4.10 -12.04 -39.17
C ASN A 130 -2.91 -12.81 -38.57
N ALA A 131 -2.71 -14.08 -38.97
CA ALA A 131 -1.60 -14.91 -38.49
C ALA A 131 -0.23 -14.43 -38.98
N LEU A 132 -0.21 -13.62 -40.05
CA LEU A 132 1.01 -13.03 -40.61
C LEU A 132 1.31 -11.64 -40.04
N MET A 133 0.44 -11.09 -39.19
CA MET A 133 0.62 -9.80 -38.54
C MET A 133 1.23 -9.98 -37.14
N GLU A 134 2.18 -9.12 -36.75
CA GLU A 134 2.89 -9.24 -35.45
C GLU A 134 1.95 -9.16 -34.23
N THR A 135 0.85 -8.42 -34.37
CA THR A 135 -0.17 -8.24 -33.32
C THR A 135 -1.21 -9.36 -33.30
N GLY A 136 -1.18 -10.29 -34.27
CA GLY A 136 -2.18 -11.35 -34.43
C GLY A 136 -3.56 -10.87 -34.93
N GLY A 137 -3.66 -9.64 -35.43
CA GLY A 137 -4.90 -9.03 -35.93
C GLY A 137 -4.66 -7.84 -36.87
N GLY A 138 -5.69 -7.43 -37.62
CA GLY A 138 -5.60 -6.28 -38.54
C GLY A 138 -5.05 -6.60 -39.93
N GLY A 139 -4.97 -7.89 -40.27
CA GLY A 139 -4.58 -8.33 -41.61
C GLY A 139 -5.69 -8.10 -42.63
N PHE A 140 -5.30 -7.67 -43.83
CA PHE A 140 -6.17 -7.42 -44.97
C PHE A 140 -5.70 -8.27 -46.15
N CYS A 141 -6.62 -8.97 -46.81
CA CYS A 141 -6.30 -9.74 -48.02
C CYS A 141 -6.54 -8.88 -49.25
N TYR A 142 -5.45 -8.38 -49.84
CA TYR A 142 -5.46 -7.55 -51.03
C TYR A 142 -5.48 -8.41 -52.30
N GLN A 143 -6.51 -8.23 -53.14
CA GLN A 143 -6.81 -9.12 -54.29
C GLN A 143 -6.73 -8.43 -55.66
N ASN A 144 -6.28 -7.17 -55.73
CA ASN A 144 -6.26 -6.41 -56.97
C ASN A 144 -5.08 -6.77 -57.88
N GLY A 145 -4.16 -7.62 -57.42
CA GLY A 145 -3.06 -8.14 -58.23
C GLY A 145 -1.97 -7.14 -58.56
N GLU A 146 -1.92 -5.96 -57.92
CA GLU A 146 -0.74 -5.09 -57.85
C GLU A 146 0.18 -5.61 -56.72
N VAL A 147 1.48 -5.69 -56.97
CA VAL A 147 2.45 -6.16 -55.96
C VAL A 147 2.83 -5.02 -55.01
N VAL A 148 2.51 -5.17 -53.72
CA VAL A 148 2.96 -4.25 -52.67
C VAL A 148 4.25 -4.76 -52.04
N ASN A 149 4.26 -6.01 -51.58
CA ASN A 149 5.39 -6.77 -51.06
C ASN A 149 5.53 -8.10 -51.83
N TYR A 150 4.49 -8.94 -51.80
CA TYR A 150 4.40 -10.27 -52.42
C TYR A 150 3.06 -10.46 -53.12
N ASN A 151 3.04 -10.79 -54.41
CA ASN A 151 1.79 -11.06 -55.11
C ASN A 151 1.72 -12.53 -55.52
N HIS A 152 0.85 -13.31 -54.88
CA HIS A 152 0.58 -14.70 -55.27
C HIS A 152 -0.69 -14.77 -56.10
N GLN A 153 -0.60 -15.39 -57.28
CA GLN A 153 -1.74 -15.61 -58.17
C GLN A 153 -1.89 -17.07 -58.56
N ILE A 154 -3.14 -17.53 -58.56
CA ILE A 154 -3.54 -18.81 -59.14
C ILE A 154 -4.47 -18.55 -60.33
N CYS A 155 -4.20 -19.22 -61.44
CA CYS A 155 -4.82 -18.96 -62.72
C CYS A 155 -5.28 -20.26 -63.38
N ASN A 156 -6.49 -20.24 -63.94
CA ASN A 156 -6.95 -21.31 -64.83
C ASN A 156 -6.63 -20.94 -66.28
N VAL A 157 -6.13 -21.89 -67.07
CA VAL A 157 -5.90 -21.65 -68.50
C VAL A 157 -7.24 -21.66 -69.25
N THR A 158 -7.53 -20.57 -69.96
CA THR A 158 -8.82 -20.34 -70.63
C THR A 158 -8.81 -20.57 -72.14
N ASN A 159 -7.63 -20.79 -72.74
CA ASN A 159 -7.50 -21.13 -74.15
C ASN A 159 -8.26 -22.44 -74.46
N LYS A 160 -9.29 -22.35 -75.29
CA LYS A 160 -10.21 -23.47 -75.61
C LYS A 160 -9.51 -24.64 -76.29
N GLN A 161 -8.46 -24.36 -77.02
CA GLN A 161 -7.70 -25.35 -77.76
C GLN A 161 -6.63 -26.03 -76.89
N ILE A 162 -6.01 -25.31 -75.95
CA ILE A 162 -5.12 -25.91 -74.94
C ILE A 162 -5.91 -26.88 -74.05
N THR A 163 -7.07 -26.43 -73.56
CA THR A 163 -7.99 -27.28 -72.79
C THR A 163 -8.54 -28.45 -73.62
N GLY A 164 -8.76 -28.27 -74.93
CA GLY A 164 -9.13 -29.35 -75.85
C GLY A 164 -8.02 -30.38 -76.08
N LEU A 165 -6.76 -29.95 -76.17
CA LEU A 165 -5.60 -30.83 -76.38
C LEU A 165 -5.28 -31.69 -75.15
N LEU A 166 -5.52 -31.16 -73.96
CA LEU A 166 -5.29 -31.85 -72.68
C LEU A 166 -6.49 -32.72 -72.23
N GLY A 167 -7.63 -32.64 -72.94
CA GLY A 167 -8.79 -33.50 -72.69
C GLY A 167 -9.44 -33.24 -71.31
N GLU A 168 -9.48 -34.26 -70.45
CA GLU A 168 -10.03 -34.14 -69.09
C GLU A 168 -9.03 -33.54 -68.07
N GLN A 169 -7.75 -33.43 -68.45
CA GLN A 169 -6.71 -32.90 -67.57
C GLN A 169 -6.85 -31.38 -67.41
N ARG A 170 -6.64 -30.87 -66.21
CA ARG A 170 -6.83 -29.46 -65.86
C ARG A 170 -5.52 -28.68 -65.93
N PRO A 171 -5.35 -27.77 -66.91
CA PRO A 171 -4.20 -26.86 -66.95
C PRO A 171 -4.40 -25.65 -66.03
N GLU A 172 -3.47 -25.45 -65.11
CA GLU A 172 -3.43 -24.34 -64.16
C GLU A 172 -2.06 -23.68 -64.18
N VAL A 173 -2.00 -22.41 -63.77
CA VAL A 173 -0.77 -21.62 -63.70
C VAL A 173 -0.71 -20.92 -62.36
N THR A 174 0.46 -20.93 -61.74
CA THR A 174 0.77 -20.05 -60.60
C THR A 174 1.74 -18.97 -61.05
N PHE A 175 1.49 -17.75 -60.60
CA PHE A 175 2.36 -16.61 -60.87
C PHE A 175 2.62 -15.88 -59.55
N THR A 176 3.89 -15.78 -59.15
CA THR A 176 4.29 -15.13 -57.90
C THR A 176 5.29 -14.02 -58.21
N CYS A 177 5.14 -12.83 -57.62
CA CYS A 177 6.11 -11.74 -57.77
C CYS A 177 6.54 -11.17 -56.43
N LYS A 178 7.80 -10.78 -56.33
CA LYS A 178 8.39 -10.11 -55.17
C LYS A 178 8.89 -8.72 -55.55
N LYS A 179 8.41 -7.69 -54.85
CA LYS A 179 8.73 -6.29 -55.21
C LYS A 179 10.16 -5.89 -54.87
N GLU A 180 10.66 -6.29 -53.69
CA GLU A 180 12.00 -5.90 -53.24
C GLU A 180 13.13 -6.52 -54.09
N GLU A 181 12.92 -7.76 -54.55
CA GLU A 181 13.88 -8.51 -55.38
C GLU A 181 13.73 -8.24 -56.88
N ALA A 182 12.63 -7.60 -57.32
CA ALA A 182 12.27 -7.40 -58.73
C ALA A 182 12.24 -8.71 -59.54
N THR A 183 11.74 -9.78 -58.92
CA THR A 183 11.65 -11.13 -59.50
C THR A 183 10.20 -11.62 -59.56
N CYS A 184 9.91 -12.47 -60.54
CA CYS A 184 8.64 -13.18 -60.64
C CYS A 184 8.85 -14.64 -61.06
N ASP A 185 8.00 -15.53 -60.62
CA ASP A 185 8.02 -16.96 -60.94
C ASP A 185 6.71 -17.36 -61.62
N PHE A 186 6.82 -18.05 -62.75
CA PHE A 186 5.71 -18.60 -63.52
C PHE A 186 5.81 -20.12 -63.54
N GLN A 187 4.75 -20.82 -63.15
CA GLN A 187 4.75 -22.29 -63.09
C GLN A 187 3.51 -22.82 -63.79
N PHE A 188 3.68 -23.85 -64.61
CA PHE A 188 2.60 -24.48 -65.37
C PHE A 188 2.29 -25.87 -64.80
N TRP A 189 1.02 -26.13 -64.54
CA TRP A 189 0.54 -27.33 -63.86
C TRP A 189 -0.50 -28.05 -64.70
N VAL A 190 -0.47 -29.38 -64.66
CA VAL A 190 -1.50 -30.25 -65.24
C VAL A 190 -1.99 -31.21 -64.16
N ASP A 191 -3.28 -31.15 -63.84
CA ASP A 191 -3.88 -31.90 -62.72
C ASP A 191 -3.12 -31.71 -61.40
N ALA A 192 -2.75 -30.45 -61.10
CA ALA A 192 -1.93 -30.06 -59.96
C ALA A 192 -0.54 -30.73 -59.89
N VAL A 193 -0.03 -31.29 -60.99
CA VAL A 193 1.36 -31.74 -61.12
C VAL A 193 2.12 -30.72 -61.98
N GLU A 194 3.19 -30.16 -61.43
CA GLU A 194 4.00 -29.14 -62.10
C GLU A 194 4.67 -29.73 -63.32
N SER A 195 4.57 -29.10 -64.47
CA SER A 195 5.20 -29.55 -65.71
C SER A 195 6.54 -28.86 -65.90
N PHE A 196 6.52 -27.53 -65.89
CA PHE A 196 7.70 -26.69 -66.00
C PHE A 196 7.52 -25.40 -65.22
N TYR A 197 8.63 -24.78 -64.85
CA TYR A 197 8.68 -23.51 -64.12
C TYR A 197 9.67 -22.56 -64.76
N CYS A 198 9.42 -21.27 -64.61
CA CYS A 198 10.20 -20.19 -65.17
C CYS A 198 10.47 -19.13 -64.11
N HIS A 199 11.71 -18.66 -64.06
CA HIS A 199 12.13 -17.55 -63.21
C HIS A 199 12.40 -16.32 -64.07
N LEU A 200 11.77 -15.21 -63.70
CA LEU A 200 11.82 -13.93 -64.38
C LEU A 200 12.55 -12.93 -63.49
N THR A 201 13.50 -12.20 -64.05
CA THR A 201 14.29 -11.19 -63.35
C THR A 201 14.19 -9.83 -64.04
N ASP A 202 14.57 -8.78 -63.31
CA ASP A 202 14.50 -7.38 -63.77
C ASP A 202 13.06 -6.99 -64.16
N CYS A 203 12.11 -7.33 -63.27
CA CYS A 203 10.69 -7.10 -63.48
C CYS A 203 10.24 -5.70 -63.04
N GLU A 204 9.53 -5.00 -63.92
CA GLU A 204 8.80 -3.75 -63.63
C GLU A 204 7.29 -4.02 -63.57
N SER A 205 6.66 -3.70 -62.43
CA SER A 205 5.21 -3.79 -62.25
C SER A 205 4.53 -2.42 -62.39
N ARG A 206 3.44 -2.33 -63.13
CA ARG A 206 2.59 -1.12 -63.24
C ARG A 206 1.12 -1.46 -63.03
N ALA A 207 0.41 -0.61 -62.29
CA ALA A 207 -1.03 -0.71 -62.08
C ALA A 207 -1.73 0.59 -62.51
N GLU A 208 -2.77 0.45 -63.33
CA GLU A 208 -3.62 1.57 -63.77
C GLU A 208 -5.06 1.30 -63.32
N SER A 209 -5.63 2.25 -62.58
CA SER A 209 -7.00 2.15 -62.05
C SER A 209 -7.93 3.13 -62.78
N GLY A 210 -8.89 2.59 -63.55
CA GLY A 210 -9.95 3.36 -64.21
C GLY A 210 -11.30 3.23 -63.48
N GLU A 211 -12.31 4.01 -63.88
CA GLU A 211 -13.64 3.98 -63.23
C GLU A 211 -14.38 2.63 -63.35
N THR A 212 -14.05 1.82 -64.37
CA THR A 212 -14.72 0.54 -64.67
C THR A 212 -13.76 -0.63 -64.91
N LYS A 213 -12.47 -0.33 -65.10
CA LYS A 213 -11.45 -1.32 -65.47
C LYS A 213 -10.15 -1.02 -64.72
N ASN A 214 -9.65 -2.01 -63.99
CA ASN A 214 -8.33 -1.99 -63.38
C ASN A 214 -7.40 -2.89 -64.20
N SER A 215 -6.21 -2.41 -64.55
CA SER A 215 -5.22 -3.21 -65.28
C SER A 215 -3.90 -3.24 -64.53
N THR A 216 -3.33 -4.43 -64.39
CA THR A 216 -1.99 -4.65 -63.84
C THR A 216 -1.12 -5.26 -64.92
N SER A 217 0.12 -4.79 -65.03
CA SER A 217 1.07 -5.25 -66.04
C SER A 217 2.43 -5.48 -65.39
N TYR A 218 3.06 -6.59 -65.74
CA TYR A 218 4.39 -6.98 -65.30
C TYR A 218 5.24 -7.20 -66.53
N LYS A 219 6.39 -6.54 -66.62
CA LYS A 219 7.33 -6.68 -67.73
C LYS A 219 8.69 -7.04 -67.17
N CYS A 220 9.24 -8.16 -67.59
CA CYS A 220 10.53 -8.65 -67.15
C CYS A 220 11.46 -8.80 -68.35
N ASP A 221 12.68 -8.28 -68.23
CA ASP A 221 13.64 -8.28 -69.34
C ASP A 221 14.21 -9.66 -69.60
N HIS A 222 14.33 -10.50 -68.56
CA HIS A 222 14.93 -11.83 -68.63
C HIS A 222 14.01 -12.91 -68.08
N ILE A 223 14.02 -14.07 -68.72
CA ILE A 223 13.30 -15.27 -68.30
C ILE A 223 14.16 -16.51 -68.54
N SER A 224 14.14 -17.45 -67.60
CA SER A 224 14.77 -18.76 -67.70
C SER A 224 13.74 -19.81 -67.31
N CYS A 225 13.58 -20.87 -68.09
CA CYS A 225 12.61 -21.94 -67.83
C CYS A 225 13.29 -23.30 -67.74
N SER A 226 12.74 -24.19 -66.90
CA SER A 226 13.21 -25.56 -66.72
C SER A 226 12.03 -26.54 -66.73
N CYS A 227 12.18 -27.66 -67.45
CA CYS A 227 11.22 -28.77 -67.49
C CYS A 227 11.49 -29.75 -66.35
N ILE A 228 10.44 -30.30 -65.74
CA ILE A 228 10.55 -31.43 -64.81
C ILE A 228 10.46 -32.74 -65.61
N PRO A 229 11.50 -33.60 -65.61
CA PRO A 229 11.50 -34.83 -66.40
C PRO A 229 10.33 -35.76 -66.08
N ASP A 230 9.89 -36.53 -67.08
CA ASP A 230 8.81 -37.53 -67.00
C ASP A 230 7.42 -36.95 -66.65
N HIS A 231 7.27 -35.62 -66.64
CA HIS A 231 6.01 -34.93 -66.43
C HIS A 231 5.33 -34.57 -67.76
N MET A 232 4.04 -34.23 -67.69
CA MET A 232 3.26 -33.83 -68.88
C MET A 232 3.95 -32.63 -69.54
N LEU A 233 4.09 -32.64 -70.86
CA LEU A 233 4.82 -31.62 -71.64
C LEU A 233 6.37 -31.66 -71.50
N CYS A 234 6.92 -32.58 -70.70
CA CYS A 234 8.35 -32.70 -70.37
C CYS A 234 8.82 -34.17 -70.42
N GLY A 235 8.48 -34.88 -71.51
CA GLY A 235 8.98 -36.23 -71.77
C GLY A 235 8.09 -37.39 -71.31
N LYS A 236 6.92 -37.13 -70.71
CA LYS A 236 5.94 -38.19 -70.39
C LYS A 236 5.37 -38.84 -71.65
N ASP A 237 5.28 -40.17 -71.64
CA ASP A 237 4.74 -40.99 -72.74
C ASP A 237 3.35 -40.50 -73.19
N GLY A 238 3.24 -40.13 -74.47
CA GLY A 238 2.00 -39.61 -75.07
C GLY A 238 1.82 -38.09 -74.97
N SER A 239 2.81 -37.35 -74.48
CA SER A 239 2.83 -35.88 -74.45
C SER A 239 3.95 -35.30 -75.34
N ILE A 240 3.81 -34.02 -75.72
CA ILE A 240 4.83 -33.28 -76.49
C ILE A 240 5.96 -32.91 -75.54
N ASP A 241 7.22 -33.21 -75.84
CA ASP A 241 8.35 -32.82 -74.99
C ASP A 241 8.86 -31.41 -75.36
N LEU A 242 8.74 -30.47 -74.42
CA LEU A 242 9.16 -29.07 -74.56
C LEU A 242 10.54 -28.80 -73.94
N SER A 243 11.23 -29.80 -73.40
CA SER A 243 12.46 -29.61 -72.62
C SER A 243 13.54 -28.83 -73.38
N GLU A 244 13.83 -29.20 -74.64
CA GLU A 244 14.83 -28.51 -75.45
C GLU A 244 14.40 -27.09 -75.84
N PHE A 245 13.09 -26.90 -76.07
CA PHE A 245 12.51 -25.60 -76.43
C PHE A 245 12.58 -24.61 -75.25
N LEU A 246 12.18 -25.03 -74.05
CA LEU A 246 12.19 -24.20 -72.85
C LEU A 246 13.61 -23.75 -72.44
N ASP A 247 14.61 -24.62 -72.60
CA ASP A 247 15.99 -24.32 -72.22
C ASP A 247 16.69 -23.40 -73.25
N GLN A 248 16.49 -23.65 -74.55
CA GLN A 248 17.25 -22.96 -75.61
C GLN A 248 16.55 -21.73 -76.21
N ALA A 249 15.22 -21.77 -76.39
CA ALA A 249 14.48 -20.75 -77.14
C ALA A 249 13.95 -19.61 -76.26
N ILE A 250 13.55 -19.91 -75.02
CA ILE A 250 12.96 -18.93 -74.11
C ILE A 250 14.05 -18.09 -73.45
N LYS A 251 14.10 -16.79 -73.80
CA LYS A 251 15.08 -15.82 -73.26
C LYS A 251 14.46 -14.47 -72.88
N GLY A 252 13.22 -14.20 -73.29
CA GLY A 252 12.51 -12.95 -72.97
C GLY A 252 12.62 -11.89 -74.07
N PRO A 253 12.01 -10.70 -73.86
CA PRO A 253 11.32 -10.26 -72.65
C PRO A 253 9.97 -10.95 -72.44
N ALA A 254 9.58 -11.15 -71.19
CA ALA A 254 8.32 -11.76 -70.80
C ALA A 254 7.35 -10.71 -70.22
N GLY A 255 6.06 -10.91 -70.48
CA GLY A 255 4.99 -10.04 -70.01
C GLY A 255 3.87 -10.82 -69.34
N PHE A 256 3.32 -10.27 -68.27
CA PHE A 256 2.10 -10.77 -67.63
C PHE A 256 1.15 -9.60 -67.40
N GLU A 257 0.02 -9.59 -68.11
CA GLU A 257 -0.90 -8.47 -68.12
C GLU A 257 -2.30 -8.93 -67.74
N CYS A 258 -2.89 -8.33 -66.71
CA CYS A 258 -4.19 -8.67 -66.15
C CYS A 258 -5.15 -7.49 -66.24
N THR A 259 -6.41 -7.79 -66.52
CA THR A 259 -7.49 -6.79 -66.52
C THR A 259 -8.69 -7.28 -65.72
N GLN A 260 -9.14 -6.43 -64.81
CA GLN A 260 -10.30 -6.68 -63.96
C GLN A 260 -11.46 -5.77 -64.36
N GLU A 261 -12.60 -6.36 -64.68
CA GLU A 261 -13.85 -5.63 -64.91
C GLU A 261 -14.83 -5.94 -63.77
N ASN A 262 -15.39 -4.89 -63.15
CA ASN A 262 -16.43 -4.97 -62.11
C ASN A 262 -16.14 -5.93 -60.94
N GLY A 263 -14.88 -6.09 -60.54
CA GLY A 263 -14.48 -6.93 -59.39
C GLY A 263 -14.58 -8.44 -59.62
N GLY A 264 -14.68 -8.89 -60.87
CA GLY A 264 -14.63 -10.30 -61.25
C GLY A 264 -13.21 -10.90 -61.21
N THR A 265 -13.05 -12.11 -61.76
CA THR A 265 -11.73 -12.72 -61.99
C THR A 265 -10.90 -11.88 -62.95
N HIS A 266 -9.58 -11.83 -62.74
CA HIS A 266 -8.67 -11.10 -63.61
C HIS A 266 -8.50 -11.87 -64.92
N ASN A 267 -8.85 -11.24 -66.04
CA ASN A 267 -8.55 -11.77 -67.36
C ASN A 267 -7.10 -11.40 -67.67
N CYS A 268 -6.22 -12.39 -67.66
CA CYS A 268 -4.79 -12.21 -67.78
C CYS A 268 -4.23 -12.87 -69.04
N ALA A 269 -3.08 -12.39 -69.49
CA ALA A 269 -2.32 -12.95 -70.59
C ALA A 269 -0.84 -13.01 -70.22
N PHE A 270 -0.23 -14.18 -70.39
CA PHE A 270 1.23 -14.34 -70.35
C PHE A 270 1.76 -14.35 -71.78
N THR A 271 2.77 -13.52 -72.05
CA THR A 271 3.35 -13.31 -73.38
C THR A 271 4.86 -13.51 -73.35
N GLU A 272 5.37 -14.30 -74.29
CA GLU A 272 6.80 -14.45 -74.56
C GLU A 272 6.99 -14.72 -76.07
N PRO A 273 7.91 -14.03 -76.78
CA PRO A 273 7.92 -14.04 -78.25
C PRO A 273 8.05 -15.40 -78.94
N GLU A 274 8.81 -16.36 -78.39
CA GLU A 274 8.98 -17.68 -78.99
C GLU A 274 7.86 -18.64 -78.54
N MET A 275 7.41 -18.54 -77.29
CA MET A 275 6.26 -19.28 -76.78
C MET A 275 4.98 -18.90 -77.53
N ASP A 276 4.76 -17.59 -77.77
CA ASP A 276 3.60 -17.06 -78.49
C ASP A 276 3.60 -17.54 -79.94
N LYS A 277 4.78 -17.65 -80.59
CA LYS A 277 4.89 -18.26 -81.93
C LYS A 277 4.53 -19.73 -81.92
N LEU A 278 5.04 -20.50 -80.94
CA LEU A 278 4.70 -21.92 -80.80
C LEU A 278 3.18 -22.11 -80.61
N ILE A 279 2.57 -21.31 -79.74
CA ILE A 279 1.12 -21.34 -79.49
C ILE A 279 0.34 -20.93 -80.75
N HIS A 280 0.77 -19.88 -81.44
CA HIS A 280 0.14 -19.45 -82.68
C HIS A 280 0.22 -20.53 -83.77
N ASP A 281 1.37 -21.18 -83.94
CA ASP A 281 1.59 -22.19 -84.97
C ASP A 281 0.88 -23.53 -84.65
N LEU A 282 0.73 -23.88 -83.37
CA LEU A 282 0.10 -25.12 -82.92
C LEU A 282 -1.42 -24.99 -82.77
N ILE A 283 -1.90 -23.82 -82.36
CA ILE A 283 -3.25 -23.61 -81.81
C ILE A 283 -3.97 -22.36 -82.38
N GLY A 284 -3.24 -21.37 -82.91
CA GLY A 284 -3.80 -20.15 -83.50
C GLY A 284 -4.17 -19.04 -82.50
N ASP A 285 -3.83 -19.20 -81.21
CA ASP A 285 -3.96 -18.15 -80.19
C ASP A 285 -2.66 -17.31 -80.14
N SER A 286 -2.76 -16.03 -79.76
CA SER A 286 -1.61 -15.12 -79.75
C SER A 286 -0.77 -15.16 -78.47
N SER A 287 -1.29 -15.77 -77.40
CA SER A 287 -0.65 -15.85 -76.08
C SER A 287 -1.40 -16.81 -75.15
N ILE A 288 -0.88 -17.06 -73.95
CA ILE A 288 -1.56 -17.89 -72.94
C ILE A 288 -2.62 -17.03 -72.22
N LEU A 289 -3.91 -17.28 -72.51
CA LEU A 289 -5.02 -16.58 -71.86
C LEU A 289 -5.40 -17.29 -70.55
N LEU A 290 -5.53 -16.50 -69.48
CA LEU A 290 -5.65 -16.96 -68.10
C LEU A 290 -6.80 -16.26 -67.37
N GLY A 291 -7.50 -16.99 -66.50
CA GLY A 291 -8.44 -16.43 -65.54
C GLY A 291 -7.86 -16.54 -64.13
N CYS A 292 -7.38 -15.43 -63.57
CA CYS A 292 -6.57 -15.41 -62.35
C CYS A 292 -7.30 -14.86 -61.13
N ARG A 293 -6.86 -15.31 -59.96
CA ARG A 293 -7.14 -14.74 -58.65
C ARG A 293 -5.83 -14.43 -57.96
N ALA A 294 -5.68 -13.19 -57.52
CA ALA A 294 -4.53 -12.71 -56.77
C ALA A 294 -4.87 -12.60 -55.29
N GLY A 295 -3.86 -12.72 -54.43
CA GLY A 295 -4.00 -12.55 -52.99
C GLY A 295 -2.66 -12.21 -52.36
N GLU A 296 -2.64 -11.11 -51.60
CA GLU A 296 -1.52 -10.64 -50.81
C GLU A 296 -2.02 -10.24 -49.41
N CYS A 297 -1.29 -10.62 -48.36
CA CYS A 297 -1.62 -10.21 -47.00
C CYS A 297 -0.88 -8.94 -46.60
N LEU A 298 -1.62 -7.87 -46.32
CA LEU A 298 -1.11 -6.55 -45.95
C LEU A 298 -1.72 -6.06 -44.64
N TYR A 299 -1.11 -5.06 -44.01
CA TYR A 299 -1.84 -4.25 -43.04
C TYR A 299 -2.90 -3.42 -43.78
N GLU A 300 -4.07 -3.20 -43.17
CA GLU A 300 -5.14 -2.39 -43.77
C GLU A 300 -4.65 -0.98 -44.19
N THR A 301 -3.64 -0.46 -43.51
CA THR A 301 -3.01 0.84 -43.81
C THR A 301 -2.09 0.84 -45.02
N GLU A 302 -1.61 -0.32 -45.46
CA GLU A 302 -0.69 -0.48 -46.59
C GLU A 302 -1.43 -0.68 -47.91
N VAL A 303 -2.75 -0.87 -47.87
CA VAL A 303 -3.59 -1.03 -49.05
C VAL A 303 -3.48 0.20 -49.96
N PRO A 304 -3.07 0.05 -51.23
CA PRO A 304 -2.98 1.16 -52.18
C PRO A 304 -4.30 1.94 -52.28
N GLY A 305 -4.23 3.25 -52.10
CA GLY A 305 -5.40 4.15 -52.13
C GLY A 305 -6.13 4.34 -50.79
N TYR A 306 -5.65 3.74 -49.69
CA TYR A 306 -6.17 3.98 -48.35
C TYR A 306 -6.07 5.47 -47.97
N LYS A 307 -7.22 6.09 -47.68
CA LYS A 307 -7.30 7.45 -47.12
C LYS A 307 -7.72 7.36 -45.67
N ARG A 308 -6.84 7.79 -44.77
CA ARG A 308 -7.10 7.75 -43.32
C ARG A 308 -8.37 8.56 -43.00
N PRO A 309 -9.35 7.99 -42.27
CA PRO A 309 -10.48 8.76 -41.78
C PRO A 309 -9.98 9.83 -40.80
N VAL A 310 -10.35 11.10 -41.01
CA VAL A 310 -10.06 12.18 -40.06
C VAL A 310 -10.87 11.89 -38.80
N LYS A 311 -10.21 11.76 -37.64
CA LYS A 311 -10.87 11.51 -36.34
C LYS A 311 -11.93 12.58 -36.07
N PRO A 312 -13.24 12.28 -36.11
CA PRO A 312 -14.25 13.26 -35.77
C PRO A 312 -14.21 13.48 -34.25
N ILE A 313 -13.79 14.67 -33.81
CA ILE A 313 -13.88 15.04 -32.40
C ILE A 313 -15.36 15.26 -32.07
N ASN A 314 -15.94 14.33 -31.31
CA ASN A 314 -17.33 14.40 -30.87
C ASN A 314 -17.51 15.44 -29.76
N THR A 315 -17.50 16.73 -30.13
CA THR A 315 -17.82 17.86 -29.25
C THR A 315 -19.11 17.70 -28.43
N PRO A 316 -20.22 17.10 -28.91
CA PRO A 316 -21.41 16.87 -28.06
C PRO A 316 -21.17 15.80 -26.98
N LEU A 317 -20.35 14.78 -27.26
CA LEU A 317 -20.00 13.76 -26.27
C LEU A 317 -19.14 14.38 -25.16
N ILE A 318 -18.16 15.20 -25.52
CA ILE A 318 -17.32 15.94 -24.58
C ILE A 318 -18.19 16.83 -23.67
N ALA A 319 -19.07 17.64 -24.24
CA ALA A 319 -19.98 18.50 -23.48
C ALA A 319 -20.91 17.69 -22.57
N GLY A 320 -21.42 16.55 -23.04
CA GLY A 320 -22.26 15.64 -22.27
C GLY A 320 -21.53 15.01 -21.06
N VAL A 321 -20.28 14.59 -21.24
CA VAL A 321 -19.47 13.99 -20.15
C VAL A 321 -19.11 15.03 -19.10
N ILE A 322 -18.70 16.24 -19.51
CA ILE A 322 -18.39 17.34 -18.59
C ILE A 322 -19.66 17.73 -17.80
N ALA A 323 -20.80 17.88 -18.47
CA ALA A 323 -22.07 18.16 -17.82
C ALA A 323 -22.49 17.03 -16.87
N GLY A 324 -22.30 15.77 -17.26
CA GLY A 324 -22.57 14.59 -16.43
C GLY A 324 -21.72 14.56 -15.16
N CYS A 325 -20.42 14.82 -15.26
CA CYS A 325 -19.51 14.89 -14.11
C CYS A 325 -19.83 16.07 -13.19
N ALA A 326 -20.17 17.24 -13.76
CA ALA A 326 -20.58 18.40 -12.98
C ALA A 326 -21.90 18.14 -12.24
N LEU A 327 -22.89 17.53 -12.91
CA LEU A 327 -24.16 17.11 -12.28
C LEU A 327 -23.95 16.05 -11.21
N PHE A 328 -23.00 15.12 -11.38
CA PHE A 328 -22.64 14.15 -10.35
C PHE A 328 -22.12 14.84 -9.09
N VAL A 329 -21.24 15.84 -9.22
CA VAL A 329 -20.75 16.60 -8.06
C VAL A 329 -21.88 17.40 -7.42
N VAL A 330 -22.74 18.05 -8.21
CA VAL A 330 -23.92 18.76 -7.68
C VAL A 330 -24.86 17.79 -6.97
N ALA A 331 -25.09 16.59 -7.51
CA ALA A 331 -25.89 15.55 -6.87
C ALA A 331 -25.24 15.06 -5.58
N ILE A 332 -23.92 14.91 -5.52
CA ILE A 332 -23.19 14.61 -4.28
C ILE A 332 -23.33 15.76 -3.28
N ILE A 333 -23.22 17.02 -3.71
CA ILE A 333 -23.41 18.19 -2.82
C ILE A 333 -24.84 18.23 -2.28
N ILE A 334 -25.85 18.00 -3.13
CA ILE A 334 -27.26 17.97 -2.72
C ILE A 334 -27.52 16.77 -1.82
N LEU A 335 -26.99 15.60 -2.12
CA LEU A 335 -27.11 14.40 -1.28
C LEU A 335 -26.37 14.59 0.05
N THR A 336 -25.19 15.22 0.04
CA THR A 336 -24.39 15.59 1.23
C THR A 336 -25.02 16.69 2.06
N TRP A 337 -25.81 17.56 1.45
CA TRP A 337 -26.61 18.53 2.16
C TRP A 337 -27.89 17.88 2.72
N PHE A 338 -28.53 17.01 1.94
CA PHE A 338 -29.80 16.37 2.28
C PHE A 338 -29.67 15.35 3.41
N LEU A 339 -28.72 14.41 3.36
CA LEU A 339 -28.53 13.46 4.48
C LEU A 339 -27.92 14.15 5.72
N SER A 340 -27.22 15.29 5.59
CA SER A 340 -26.63 16.05 6.69
C SER A 340 -27.71 16.80 7.45
N ARG A 341 -28.72 17.30 6.72
CA ARG A 341 -29.91 17.91 7.30
C ARG A 341 -31.01 16.92 7.67
N ARG A 342 -30.95 15.67 7.20
CA ARG A 342 -31.80 14.60 7.73
C ARG A 342 -31.40 14.33 9.18
N LYS A 343 -32.11 14.98 10.10
CA LYS A 343 -32.39 14.39 11.41
C LYS A 343 -33.17 13.11 11.13
N LEU A 344 -32.48 11.97 11.04
CA LEU A 344 -33.11 10.65 11.12
C LEU A 344 -33.82 10.61 12.48
N LYS A 345 -35.08 11.05 12.52
CA LYS A 345 -36.00 10.71 13.59
C LYS A 345 -36.13 9.20 13.52
N TYR A 346 -35.46 8.50 14.43
CA TYR A 346 -35.72 7.09 14.65
C TYR A 346 -37.23 6.92 14.88
N GLY A 347 -37.84 6.16 13.98
CA GLY A 347 -39.27 5.88 13.98
C GLY A 347 -39.65 5.02 15.19
N ALA A 348 -40.91 5.17 15.56
CA ALA A 348 -41.65 4.56 16.67
C ALA A 348 -41.01 3.33 17.33
N ILE A 349 -40.86 3.44 18.65
CA ILE A 349 -40.69 2.34 19.60
C ILE A 349 -41.72 1.25 19.27
N ARG A 350 -41.25 0.11 18.74
CA ARG A 350 -42.01 -1.14 18.79
C ARG A 350 -41.72 -1.76 20.15
N LEU A 351 -42.68 -1.67 21.06
CA LEU A 351 -42.76 -2.51 22.24
C LEU A 351 -43.09 -3.92 21.73
N GLU A 352 -42.10 -4.79 21.64
CA GLU A 352 -42.34 -6.24 21.57
C GLU A 352 -42.42 -6.73 23.02
N ASP A 353 -43.56 -7.31 23.40
CA ASP A 353 -43.92 -7.77 24.76
C ASP A 353 -43.04 -8.95 25.30
N SER A 354 -41.76 -9.04 24.91
CA SER A 354 -40.81 -10.04 25.43
C SER A 354 -39.84 -9.48 26.48
N ASP A 355 -40.20 -8.36 27.11
CA ASP A 355 -39.31 -7.51 27.91
C ASP A 355 -38.78 -8.17 29.20
N ASP A 356 -39.39 -9.24 29.73
CA ASP A 356 -38.99 -9.78 31.04
C ASP A 356 -37.64 -10.53 31.05
N GLU A 357 -37.19 -11.11 29.92
CA GLU A 357 -35.90 -11.82 29.84
C GLU A 357 -34.74 -10.87 29.48
N ASN A 358 -34.97 -9.91 28.58
CA ASN A 358 -33.95 -8.92 28.19
C ASN A 358 -33.66 -7.89 29.29
N THR A 359 -34.64 -7.59 30.15
CA THR A 359 -34.46 -6.69 31.30
C THR A 359 -33.77 -7.40 32.47
N LYS A 360 -33.96 -8.72 32.64
CA LYS A 360 -33.22 -9.54 33.62
C LYS A 360 -31.73 -9.66 33.32
N LEU A 361 -31.31 -9.51 32.07
CA LEU A 361 -29.89 -9.42 31.70
C LEU A 361 -29.21 -8.12 32.21
N MET A 362 -29.98 -7.17 32.75
CA MET A 362 -29.49 -5.83 33.11
C MET A 362 -29.39 -5.56 34.62
N ASP A 363 -29.82 -6.48 35.49
CA ASP A 363 -29.95 -6.20 36.93
C ASP A 363 -28.82 -6.71 37.83
N ASP A 364 -27.62 -7.00 37.29
CA ASP A 364 -26.57 -7.64 38.10
C ASP A 364 -25.18 -7.00 37.91
N HIS A 365 -25.04 -5.67 38.15
CA HIS A 365 -23.74 -5.22 38.64
C HIS A 365 -23.65 -5.61 40.12
N LYS A 366 -23.00 -6.75 40.40
CA LYS A 366 -22.76 -7.16 41.78
C LYS A 366 -21.80 -6.18 42.44
N PRO A 367 -22.14 -5.57 43.59
CA PRO A 367 -21.21 -4.73 44.34
C PRO A 367 -19.91 -5.49 44.62
N ALA A 368 -18.78 -4.91 44.27
CA ALA A 368 -17.48 -5.58 44.32
C ALA A 368 -16.45 -4.74 45.10
N ALA A 369 -15.98 -5.27 46.21
CA ALA A 369 -14.87 -4.70 46.98
C ALA A 369 -13.54 -5.18 46.39
N LEU A 370 -12.56 -4.28 46.28
CA LEU A 370 -11.20 -4.59 45.84
C LEU A 370 -10.25 -4.56 47.04
N TYR A 371 -9.55 -5.67 47.26
CA TYR A 371 -8.52 -5.80 48.30
C TYR A 371 -7.18 -6.10 47.63
N PHE A 372 -6.11 -5.45 48.08
CA PHE A 372 -4.78 -5.68 47.54
C PHE A 372 -3.72 -5.63 48.64
N GLU A 373 -2.78 -6.56 48.58
CA GLU A 373 -1.68 -6.69 49.54
C GLU A 373 -0.33 -6.81 48.84
N ASN A 374 0.70 -6.22 49.45
CA ASN A 374 2.09 -6.33 49.03
C ASN A 374 2.33 -6.00 47.53
N VAL A 375 1.59 -5.03 46.99
CA VAL A 375 1.70 -4.65 45.58
C VAL A 375 3.04 -3.97 45.33
N ALA A 376 3.84 -4.56 44.45
CA ALA A 376 5.15 -4.05 44.05
C ALA A 376 5.35 -4.14 42.54
N TYR A 377 6.09 -3.18 41.99
CA TYR A 377 6.36 -3.11 40.55
C TYR A 377 7.81 -2.73 40.29
N SER A 378 8.50 -3.54 39.49
CA SER A 378 9.89 -3.30 39.09
C SER A 378 10.04 -3.22 37.57
N LEU A 379 10.76 -2.21 37.10
CA LEU A 379 11.04 -1.98 35.69
C LEU A 379 12.56 -1.88 35.49
N ASN A 380 13.14 -2.74 34.66
CA ASN A 380 14.58 -2.79 34.38
C ASN A 380 15.45 -2.83 35.67
N GLY A 381 14.99 -3.54 36.71
CA GLY A 381 15.69 -3.64 37.99
C GLY A 381 15.45 -2.47 38.96
N LYS A 382 14.76 -1.39 38.55
CA LYS A 382 14.35 -0.30 39.44
C LYS A 382 12.95 -0.56 39.99
N ASN A 383 12.81 -0.57 41.32
CA ASN A 383 11.50 -0.64 41.96
C ASN A 383 10.81 0.72 41.84
N ILE A 384 9.64 0.73 41.20
CA ILE A 384 8.78 1.91 41.04
C ILE A 384 7.70 1.93 42.10
N LEU A 385 7.20 0.77 42.53
CA LEU A 385 6.26 0.63 43.65
C LEU A 385 6.76 -0.45 44.60
N THR A 386 6.58 -0.23 45.91
CA THR A 386 7.04 -1.16 46.95
C THR A 386 5.97 -1.34 48.03
N SER A 387 5.47 -2.57 48.15
CA SER A 387 4.59 -3.06 49.22
C SER A 387 3.39 -2.17 49.53
N VAL A 388 2.62 -1.80 48.50
CA VAL A 388 1.39 -1.02 48.65
C VAL A 388 0.23 -1.95 49.05
N GLN A 389 -0.55 -1.56 50.05
CA GLN A 389 -1.71 -2.31 50.57
C GLN A 389 -2.90 -1.39 50.82
N GLY A 390 -4.13 -1.91 50.69
CA GLY A 390 -5.34 -1.13 50.86
C GLY A 390 -6.63 -1.84 50.45
N ILE A 391 -7.74 -1.13 50.69
CA ILE A 391 -9.11 -1.63 50.48
C ILE A 391 -9.94 -0.54 49.79
N CYS A 392 -10.75 -0.94 48.81
CA CYS A 392 -11.75 -0.10 48.15
C CYS A 392 -13.12 -0.79 48.23
N ARG A 393 -14.11 -0.13 48.85
CA ARG A 393 -15.43 -0.72 49.12
C ARG A 393 -16.50 -0.26 48.13
N PRO A 394 -17.58 -1.06 47.94
CA PRO A 394 -18.71 -0.66 47.11
C PRO A 394 -19.46 0.51 47.73
N GLY A 395 -19.78 1.51 46.91
CA GLY A 395 -20.47 2.72 47.36
C GLY A 395 -19.56 3.79 47.95
N GLU A 396 -18.25 3.55 47.99
CA GLU A 396 -17.24 4.51 48.43
C GLU A 396 -16.38 4.98 47.26
N VAL A 397 -15.87 6.20 47.41
CA VAL A 397 -14.93 6.81 46.47
C VAL A 397 -13.53 6.83 47.09
N THR A 398 -12.57 6.17 46.43
CA THR A 398 -11.17 6.12 46.85
C THR A 398 -10.32 7.05 45.99
N ALA A 399 -9.70 8.06 46.60
CA ALA A 399 -8.76 8.94 45.93
C ALA A 399 -7.31 8.48 46.13
N ILE A 400 -6.53 8.47 45.07
CA ILE A 400 -5.08 8.22 45.08
C ILE A 400 -4.36 9.56 44.88
N MET A 401 -3.62 10.02 45.88
CA MET A 401 -2.89 11.29 45.89
C MET A 401 -1.39 11.08 46.11
N GLY A 402 -0.63 12.14 45.82
CA GLY A 402 0.83 12.16 45.97
C GLY A 402 1.48 13.11 44.98
N ALA A 403 2.74 13.45 45.26
CA ALA A 403 3.58 14.27 44.39
C ALA A 403 3.65 13.76 42.92
N SER A 404 4.05 14.64 42.00
CA SER A 404 4.38 14.22 40.64
C SER A 404 5.54 13.22 40.66
N GLY A 405 5.43 12.13 39.90
CA GLY A 405 6.41 11.03 39.92
C GLY A 405 6.29 10.06 41.11
N ALA A 406 5.31 10.20 42.00
CA ALA A 406 5.12 9.28 43.14
C ALA A 406 4.64 7.87 42.77
N GLY A 407 4.28 7.62 41.49
CA GLY A 407 3.80 6.32 41.02
C GLY A 407 2.27 6.15 40.97
N LYS A 408 1.49 7.23 41.12
CA LYS A 408 0.00 7.21 41.13
C LYS A 408 -0.62 6.49 39.92
N THR A 409 -0.36 6.99 38.71
CA THR A 409 -0.87 6.39 37.46
C THR A 409 -0.36 4.97 37.26
N THR A 410 0.91 4.71 37.59
CA THR A 410 1.49 3.36 37.54
C THR A 410 0.75 2.40 38.45
N PHE A 411 0.42 2.84 39.67
CA PHE A 411 -0.31 2.04 40.65
C PHE A 411 -1.76 1.80 40.21
N LEU A 412 -2.45 2.83 39.70
CA LEU A 412 -3.80 2.69 39.15
C LEU A 412 -3.85 1.70 37.97
N ASP A 413 -2.88 1.77 37.05
CA ASP A 413 -2.78 0.84 35.92
C ASP A 413 -2.55 -0.61 36.37
N ILE A 414 -1.77 -0.81 37.44
CA ILE A 414 -1.52 -2.15 38.02
C ILE A 414 -2.78 -2.68 38.72
N LEU A 415 -3.51 -1.83 39.46
CA LEU A 415 -4.79 -2.21 40.04
C LEU A 415 -5.80 -2.60 38.97
N ALA A 416 -5.81 -1.92 37.83
CA ALA A 416 -6.66 -2.28 36.69
C ALA A 416 -6.15 -3.52 35.91
N ARG A 417 -5.08 -4.19 36.38
CA ARG A 417 -4.39 -5.31 35.70
C ARG A 417 -4.05 -5.01 34.23
N LYS A 418 -3.63 -3.78 33.93
CA LYS A 418 -3.11 -3.45 32.60
C LYS A 418 -1.75 -4.09 32.36
N ASN A 419 -1.51 -4.56 31.14
CA ASN A 419 -0.21 -5.12 30.76
C ASN A 419 0.86 -4.03 30.78
N LYS A 420 1.87 -4.22 31.64
CA LYS A 420 3.06 -3.35 31.76
C LYS A 420 4.31 -4.16 31.46
N ARG A 421 5.38 -3.50 30.97
CA ARG A 421 6.65 -4.17 30.64
C ARG A 421 7.41 -4.76 31.83
N GLY A 422 7.20 -4.21 33.03
CA GLY A 422 7.90 -4.64 34.25
C GLY A 422 7.29 -5.87 34.92
N GLN A 423 7.88 -6.32 36.02
CA GLN A 423 7.35 -7.40 36.84
C GLN A 423 6.41 -6.84 37.91
N VAL A 424 5.16 -7.30 37.92
CA VAL A 424 4.17 -7.00 38.96
C VAL A 424 4.19 -8.13 39.99
N ARG A 425 4.23 -7.79 41.27
CA ARG A 425 4.07 -8.70 42.41
C ARG A 425 2.97 -8.16 43.34
N GLY A 426 2.31 -9.03 44.07
CA GLY A 426 1.23 -8.68 45.01
C GLY A 426 0.01 -9.56 44.81
N ASP A 427 -0.85 -9.59 45.81
CA ASP A 427 -2.08 -10.36 45.82
C ASP A 427 -3.28 -9.42 45.64
N PHE A 428 -4.17 -9.76 44.70
CA PHE A 428 -5.37 -8.99 44.39
C PHE A 428 -6.61 -9.87 44.59
N HIS A 429 -7.53 -9.43 45.42
CA HIS A 429 -8.76 -10.13 45.75
C HIS A 429 -9.97 -9.25 45.42
N VAL A 430 -11.00 -9.85 44.82
CA VAL A 430 -12.30 -9.21 44.57
C VAL A 430 -13.33 -9.92 45.45
N ASN A 431 -13.98 -9.19 46.36
CA ASN A 431 -14.87 -9.78 47.37
C ASN A 431 -14.21 -10.91 48.20
N GLY A 432 -12.90 -10.81 48.46
CA GLY A 432 -12.12 -11.82 49.20
C GLY A 432 -11.54 -12.95 48.33
N GLU A 433 -12.01 -13.12 47.09
CA GLU A 433 -11.58 -14.21 46.20
C GLU A 433 -10.50 -13.79 45.20
N LYS A 434 -9.58 -14.70 44.87
CA LYS A 434 -8.63 -14.50 43.76
C LYS A 434 -9.31 -14.79 42.43
N VAL A 435 -9.46 -13.75 41.61
CA VAL A 435 -10.14 -13.81 40.31
C VAL A 435 -9.13 -13.92 39.15
N SER A 436 -9.46 -14.70 38.12
CA SER A 436 -8.67 -14.81 36.89
C SER A 436 -8.62 -13.49 36.11
N ASP A 437 -7.58 -13.25 35.30
CA ASP A 437 -7.49 -12.01 34.50
C ASP A 437 -8.66 -11.82 33.52
N SER A 438 -9.23 -12.92 33.03
CA SER A 438 -10.37 -12.87 32.10
C SER A 438 -11.66 -12.43 32.78
N GLU A 439 -11.91 -12.90 34.00
CA GLU A 439 -13.07 -12.51 34.80
C GLU A 439 -12.88 -11.09 35.36
N TYR A 440 -11.67 -10.73 35.79
CA TYR A 440 -11.34 -9.39 36.30
C TYR A 440 -11.67 -8.29 35.29
N LYS A 441 -11.35 -8.51 34.01
CA LYS A 441 -11.67 -7.58 32.92
C LYS A 441 -13.17 -7.38 32.66
N ASN A 442 -14.03 -8.29 33.10
CA ASN A 442 -15.48 -8.15 32.93
C ASN A 442 -16.10 -7.28 34.04
N VAL A 443 -15.43 -7.16 35.19
CA VAL A 443 -15.91 -6.38 36.37
C VAL A 443 -15.40 -4.95 36.36
N VAL A 444 -14.28 -4.72 35.68
CA VAL A 444 -13.53 -3.48 35.74
C VAL A 444 -13.78 -2.60 34.52
N GLY A 445 -14.06 -1.32 34.75
CA GLY A 445 -14.00 -0.25 33.76
C GLY A 445 -12.80 0.66 34.00
N PHE A 446 -12.17 1.16 32.93
CA PHE A 446 -11.02 2.06 33.03
C PHE A 446 -11.18 3.28 32.13
N VAL A 447 -11.07 4.48 32.71
CA VAL A 447 -11.11 5.76 32.01
C VAL A 447 -9.70 6.37 32.00
N ASP A 448 -9.10 6.50 30.80
CA ASP A 448 -7.78 7.13 30.62
C ASP A 448 -7.82 8.65 30.88
N GLN A 449 -6.63 9.25 31.05
CA GLN A 449 -6.46 10.70 31.22
C GLN A 449 -6.98 11.51 30.02
N GLU A 450 -6.73 11.07 28.78
CA GLU A 450 -7.15 11.78 27.57
C GLU A 450 -8.46 11.26 26.98
N ASP A 451 -9.45 12.15 26.86
CA ASP A 451 -10.75 11.88 26.24
C ASP A 451 -10.71 12.01 24.72
N THR A 452 -10.00 11.10 24.05
CA THR A 452 -9.98 11.05 22.58
C THR A 452 -11.29 10.50 22.04
N MET A 453 -12.02 11.29 21.25
CA MET A 453 -13.31 10.91 20.65
C MET A 453 -13.42 11.49 19.24
N LEU A 454 -14.29 10.91 18.41
CA LEU A 454 -14.52 11.43 17.07
C LEU A 454 -15.33 12.75 17.15
N PRO A 455 -14.79 13.88 16.67
CA PRO A 455 -15.41 15.20 16.86
C PRO A 455 -16.72 15.38 16.07
N THR A 456 -16.94 14.56 15.04
CA THR A 456 -18.11 14.61 14.14
C THR A 456 -19.34 13.86 14.64
N LEU A 457 -19.18 13.04 15.68
CA LEU A 457 -20.27 12.25 16.24
C LEU A 457 -20.99 13.05 17.34
N THR A 458 -22.26 12.72 17.56
CA THR A 458 -22.97 13.24 18.74
C THR A 458 -22.61 12.46 20.00
N VAL A 459 -22.95 13.00 21.15
CA VAL A 459 -22.81 12.32 22.45
C VAL A 459 -23.49 10.95 22.43
N HIS A 460 -24.76 10.92 22.03
CA HIS A 460 -25.55 9.68 21.95
C HIS A 460 -24.94 8.66 20.99
N GLU A 461 -24.51 9.10 19.79
CA GLU A 461 -23.91 8.20 18.81
C GLU A 461 -22.60 7.59 19.29
N THR A 462 -21.82 8.34 20.07
CA THR A 462 -20.53 7.88 20.59
C THR A 462 -20.75 6.81 21.66
N ILE A 463 -21.66 7.06 22.60
CA ILE A 463 -22.02 6.10 23.65
C ILE A 463 -22.70 4.87 23.05
N LEU A 464 -23.60 5.06 22.07
CA LEU A 464 -24.26 3.95 21.36
C LEU A 464 -23.27 3.09 20.58
N ASN A 465 -22.28 3.68 19.91
CA ASN A 465 -21.25 2.90 19.23
C ASN A 465 -20.42 2.07 20.22
N SER A 466 -20.08 2.62 21.40
CA SER A 466 -19.43 1.85 22.48
C SER A 466 -20.32 0.69 22.94
N ALA A 467 -21.61 0.95 23.18
CA ALA A 467 -22.59 -0.05 23.60
C ALA A 467 -22.77 -1.16 22.56
N LEU A 468 -22.91 -0.82 21.28
CA LEU A 468 -23.09 -1.80 20.19
C LEU A 468 -21.89 -2.74 20.04
N LEU A 469 -20.68 -2.26 20.33
CA LEU A 469 -19.43 -3.03 20.22
C LEU A 469 -19.15 -3.89 21.47
N ARG A 470 -19.52 -3.40 22.66
CA ARG A 470 -19.17 -4.04 23.94
C ARG A 470 -20.28 -4.86 24.58
N LEU A 471 -21.55 -4.50 24.36
CA LEU A 471 -22.68 -5.23 24.95
C LEU A 471 -22.89 -6.58 24.24
N PRO A 472 -23.48 -7.57 24.95
CA PRO A 472 -23.65 -8.94 24.47
C PRO A 472 -24.33 -9.02 23.11
N ARG A 473 -24.03 -10.06 22.32
CA ARG A 473 -24.70 -10.28 21.03
C ARG A 473 -26.19 -10.59 21.20
N ASP A 474 -26.56 -11.29 22.26
CA ASP A 474 -27.92 -11.76 22.51
C ASP A 474 -28.88 -10.62 22.89
N MET A 475 -28.33 -9.47 23.30
CA MET A 475 -29.09 -8.28 23.61
C MET A 475 -29.58 -7.58 22.34
N GLY A 476 -30.90 -7.42 22.21
CA GLY A 476 -31.53 -6.70 21.10
C GLY A 476 -31.06 -5.24 21.01
N ARG A 477 -31.11 -4.68 19.80
CA ARG A 477 -30.68 -3.28 19.56
C ARG A 477 -31.46 -2.27 20.41
N ALA A 478 -32.77 -2.46 20.58
CA ALA A 478 -33.60 -1.59 21.41
C ALA A 478 -33.16 -1.61 22.88
N ALA A 479 -32.84 -2.78 23.44
CA ALA A 479 -32.30 -2.90 24.79
C ALA A 479 -30.94 -2.19 24.92
N LYS A 480 -30.05 -2.31 23.92
CA LYS A 480 -28.78 -1.56 23.91
C LYS A 480 -28.99 -0.04 23.89
N GLU A 481 -29.94 0.45 23.08
CA GLU A 481 -30.30 1.88 23.04
C GLU A 481 -30.93 2.35 24.36
N GLN A 482 -31.75 1.52 25.01
CA GLN A 482 -32.30 1.79 26.34
C GLN A 482 -31.21 1.90 27.41
N ARG A 483 -30.22 1.00 27.40
CA ARG A 483 -29.06 1.08 28.32
C ARG A 483 -28.26 2.36 28.15
N VAL A 484 -28.08 2.81 26.90
CA VAL A 484 -27.42 4.09 26.60
C VAL A 484 -28.20 5.25 27.19
N PHE A 485 -29.53 5.24 27.04
CA PHE A 485 -30.41 6.25 27.61
C PHE A 485 -30.35 6.30 29.15
N GLU A 486 -30.28 5.15 29.82
CA GLU A 486 -30.09 5.08 31.27
C GLU A 486 -28.77 5.71 31.69
N VAL A 487 -27.65 5.33 31.06
CA VAL A 487 -26.32 5.86 31.35
C VAL A 487 -26.25 7.38 31.12
N GLU A 488 -26.89 7.89 30.07
CA GLU A 488 -26.99 9.33 29.81
C GLU A 488 -27.71 10.08 30.95
N ARG A 489 -28.70 9.45 31.59
CA ARG A 489 -29.41 10.00 32.75
C ARG A 489 -28.61 9.86 34.04
N GLU A 490 -27.95 8.71 34.27
CA GLU A 490 -27.07 8.44 35.41
C GLU A 490 -25.98 9.53 35.55
N LEU A 491 -25.42 9.96 34.41
CA LEU A 491 -24.34 10.95 34.36
C LEU A 491 -24.82 12.39 34.12
N GLY A 492 -26.13 12.64 34.04
CA GLY A 492 -26.70 13.98 33.83
C GLY A 492 -26.40 14.61 32.46
N ILE A 493 -26.04 13.81 31.45
CA ILE A 493 -25.67 14.26 30.10
C ILE A 493 -26.78 14.09 29.06
N HIS A 494 -27.96 13.59 29.45
CA HIS A 494 -29.09 13.42 28.53
C HIS A 494 -29.51 14.71 27.80
N HIS A 495 -29.35 15.89 28.41
CA HIS A 495 -29.70 17.17 27.78
C HIS A 495 -28.79 17.55 26.60
N ILE A 496 -27.58 16.98 26.50
CA ILE A 496 -26.62 17.19 25.40
C ILE A 496 -26.51 16.00 24.43
N ARG A 497 -27.43 15.02 24.52
CA ARG A 497 -27.40 13.77 23.72
C ARG A 497 -27.18 13.98 22.22
N ASP A 498 -27.80 15.01 21.64
CA ASP A 498 -27.77 15.28 20.20
C ASP A 498 -26.72 16.36 19.82
N SER A 499 -25.97 16.86 20.80
CA SER A 499 -24.87 17.81 20.57
C SER A 499 -23.65 17.09 20.00
N LEU A 500 -22.97 17.75 19.05
CA LEU A 500 -21.69 17.26 18.51
C LEU A 500 -20.60 17.39 19.57
N ILE A 501 -19.71 16.39 19.63
CA ILE A 501 -18.55 16.43 20.54
C ILE A 501 -17.66 17.63 20.20
N GLY A 502 -17.40 17.86 18.91
CA GLY A 502 -16.56 18.96 18.43
C GLY A 502 -15.06 18.71 18.64
N SER A 503 -14.24 19.55 18.02
CA SER A 503 -12.78 19.54 18.19
C SER A 503 -12.31 20.82 18.89
N GLU A 504 -11.21 20.74 19.64
CA GLU A 504 -10.60 21.90 20.31
C GLU A 504 -9.91 22.84 19.32
N GLU A 505 -9.52 22.33 18.14
CA GLU A 505 -8.78 23.08 17.10
C GLU A 505 -9.70 23.69 16.02
N GLY A 506 -10.99 23.37 16.00
CA GLY A 506 -11.93 23.75 14.93
C GLY A 506 -12.83 24.95 15.25
N LYS A 507 -13.30 25.66 14.22
CA LYS A 507 -14.31 26.74 14.32
C LYS A 507 -15.71 26.29 14.79
N GLY A 508 -15.91 25.01 15.10
CA GLY A 508 -17.20 24.45 15.51
C GLY A 508 -17.33 24.41 17.04
N ARG A 509 -18.40 25.00 17.59
CA ARG A 509 -18.70 24.96 19.02
C ARG A 509 -19.05 23.52 19.44
N GLY A 510 -18.16 22.86 20.17
CA GLY A 510 -18.37 21.52 20.76
C GLY A 510 -19.03 21.58 22.14
N ILE A 511 -19.05 20.42 22.82
CA ILE A 511 -19.42 20.31 24.24
C ILE A 511 -18.31 20.84 25.15
N SER A 512 -18.63 21.19 26.39
CA SER A 512 -17.62 21.64 27.37
C SER A 512 -16.66 20.51 27.76
N GLY A 513 -15.46 20.85 28.26
CA GLY A 513 -14.48 19.85 28.71
C GLY A 513 -15.03 18.93 29.81
N GLY A 514 -15.79 19.46 30.77
CA GLY A 514 -16.40 18.66 31.84
C GLY A 514 -17.49 17.72 31.32
N GLU A 515 -18.29 18.15 30.35
CA GLU A 515 -19.24 17.28 29.66
C GLU A 515 -18.53 16.19 28.87
N LYS A 516 -17.47 16.53 28.12
CA LYS A 516 -16.64 15.58 27.38
C LYS A 516 -16.07 14.51 28.31
N ARG A 517 -15.61 14.89 29.51
CA ARG A 517 -15.14 13.94 30.53
C ARG A 517 -16.24 12.96 30.95
N ARG A 518 -17.46 13.45 31.20
CA ARG A 518 -18.62 12.60 31.52
C ARG A 518 -19.00 11.67 30.37
N VAL A 519 -18.87 12.09 29.11
CA VAL A 519 -19.08 11.22 27.95
C VAL A 519 -18.02 10.10 27.88
N GLY A 520 -16.76 10.40 28.23
CA GLY A 520 -15.70 9.39 28.36
C GLY A 520 -16.07 8.33 29.42
N ILE A 521 -16.54 8.78 30.59
CA ILE A 521 -17.04 7.90 31.66
C ILE A 521 -18.25 7.07 31.19
N ALA A 522 -19.19 7.69 30.47
CA ALA A 522 -20.37 7.02 29.91
C ALA A 522 -20.00 5.86 28.99
N CYS A 523 -18.98 6.03 28.14
CA CYS A 523 -18.52 5.02 27.20
C CYS A 523 -17.98 3.75 27.89
N GLU A 524 -17.52 3.86 29.13
CA GLU A 524 -17.10 2.72 29.97
C GLU A 524 -18.26 2.17 30.80
N LEU A 525 -19.15 3.05 31.28
CA LEU A 525 -20.29 2.70 32.13
C LEU A 525 -21.39 1.90 31.44
N VAL A 526 -21.48 1.93 30.10
CA VAL A 526 -22.43 1.11 29.31
C VAL A 526 -22.31 -0.38 29.59
N THR A 527 -21.12 -0.87 29.93
CA THR A 527 -20.89 -2.28 30.31
C THR A 527 -21.24 -2.60 31.76
N SER A 528 -21.74 -1.63 32.52
CA SER A 528 -22.09 -1.74 33.93
C SER A 528 -20.97 -2.30 34.83
N PRO A 529 -19.72 -1.84 34.75
CA PRO A 529 -18.63 -2.37 35.57
C PRO A 529 -18.85 -2.11 37.08
N SER A 530 -18.60 -3.10 37.93
CA SER A 530 -18.72 -2.93 39.39
C SER A 530 -17.61 -2.07 39.99
N ILE A 531 -16.41 -2.11 39.39
CA ILE A 531 -15.24 -1.33 39.80
C ILE A 531 -14.86 -0.39 38.65
N LEU A 532 -14.79 0.91 38.93
CA LEU A 532 -14.44 1.94 37.95
C LEU A 532 -13.13 2.62 38.35
N PHE A 533 -12.11 2.51 37.50
CA PHE A 533 -10.85 3.24 37.63
C PHE A 533 -10.82 4.47 36.73
N LEU A 534 -10.40 5.62 37.24
CA LEU A 534 -10.23 6.84 36.45
C LEU A 534 -8.87 7.49 36.70
N ASP A 535 -8.12 7.75 35.63
CA ASP A 535 -6.83 8.44 35.74
C ASP A 535 -7.02 9.95 35.57
N GLU A 536 -6.71 10.71 36.62
CA GLU A 536 -6.79 12.17 36.71
C GLU A 536 -8.08 12.78 36.11
N PRO A 537 -9.28 12.44 36.61
CA PRO A 537 -10.54 12.86 36.01
C PRO A 537 -10.83 14.37 36.07
N THR A 538 -10.04 15.13 36.83
CA THR A 538 -10.14 16.60 36.95
C THR A 538 -9.08 17.34 36.14
N SER A 539 -8.18 16.64 35.43
CA SER A 539 -7.09 17.25 34.67
C SER A 539 -7.62 18.03 33.47
N GLY A 540 -7.07 19.24 33.23
CA GLY A 540 -7.50 20.10 32.13
C GLY A 540 -8.88 20.77 32.30
N LEU A 541 -9.54 20.60 33.46
CA LEU A 541 -10.82 21.23 33.79
C LEU A 541 -10.64 22.45 34.70
N ASP A 542 -11.51 23.43 34.56
CA ASP A 542 -11.67 24.49 35.55
C ASP A 542 -12.28 23.94 36.85
N ALA A 543 -12.05 24.64 37.95
CA ALA A 543 -12.42 24.16 39.28
C ALA A 543 -13.92 23.85 39.46
N TYR A 544 -14.80 24.56 38.75
CA TYR A 544 -16.24 24.32 38.84
C TYR A 544 -16.64 23.04 38.10
N ASN A 545 -16.18 22.87 36.85
CA ASN A 545 -16.46 21.64 36.11
C ASN A 545 -15.78 20.40 36.74
N ALA A 546 -14.58 20.56 37.30
CA ALA A 546 -13.91 19.50 38.06
C ALA A 546 -14.77 19.03 39.26
N TYR A 547 -15.34 19.96 40.03
CA TYR A 547 -16.25 19.63 41.12
C TYR A 547 -17.48 18.85 40.62
N ASN A 548 -18.13 19.32 39.54
CA ASN A 548 -19.30 18.66 38.97
C ASN A 548 -19.00 17.23 38.47
N VAL A 549 -17.80 16.97 37.94
CA VAL A 549 -17.39 15.62 37.54
C VAL A 549 -17.21 14.72 38.77
N ILE A 550 -16.56 15.20 39.84
CA ILE A 550 -16.37 14.40 41.06
C ILE A 550 -17.71 14.17 41.78
N GLU A 551 -18.57 15.17 41.87
CA GLU A 551 -19.92 15.03 42.42
C GLU A 551 -20.74 13.97 41.67
N CYS A 552 -20.61 13.92 40.35
CA CYS A 552 -21.21 12.88 39.52
C CYS A 552 -20.66 11.48 39.87
N LEU A 553 -19.34 11.34 40.05
CA LEU A 553 -18.72 10.07 40.47
C LEU A 553 -19.15 9.62 41.87
N VAL A 554 -19.30 10.56 42.81
CA VAL A 554 -19.79 10.28 44.16
C VAL A 554 -21.25 9.84 44.12
N THR A 555 -22.07 10.49 43.31
CA THR A 555 -23.47 10.11 43.08
C THR A 555 -23.56 8.71 42.49
N LEU A 556 -22.70 8.40 41.51
CA LEU A 556 -22.61 7.09 40.89
C LEU A 556 -22.22 6.00 41.91
N ALA A 557 -21.23 6.26 42.76
CA ALA A 557 -20.82 5.35 43.81
C ALA A 557 -21.97 5.11 44.81
N LYS A 558 -22.53 6.17 45.39
CA LYS A 558 -23.51 6.06 46.48
C LYS A 558 -24.85 5.47 46.04
N ASN A 559 -25.43 5.94 44.93
CA ASN A 559 -26.75 5.52 44.49
C ASN A 559 -26.74 4.12 43.87
N TYR A 560 -25.67 3.79 43.13
CA TYR A 560 -25.57 2.52 42.41
C TYR A 560 -24.59 1.55 43.07
N LYS A 561 -24.08 1.80 44.29
CA LYS A 561 -23.16 0.88 45.00
C LYS A 561 -21.95 0.41 44.18
N ARG A 562 -21.41 1.30 43.33
CA ARG A 562 -20.19 1.04 42.55
C ARG A 562 -18.94 1.40 43.36
N THR A 563 -17.84 0.71 43.10
CA THR A 563 -16.53 1.03 43.68
C THR A 563 -15.80 1.96 42.72
N VAL A 564 -15.52 3.20 43.14
CA VAL A 564 -14.88 4.20 42.29
C VAL A 564 -13.50 4.52 42.83
N ILE A 565 -12.48 4.38 41.99
CA ILE A 565 -11.08 4.61 42.33
C ILE A 565 -10.49 5.58 41.31
N PHE A 566 -9.92 6.69 41.76
CA PHE A 566 -9.28 7.63 40.84
C PHE A 566 -8.01 8.26 41.39
N THR A 567 -7.12 8.65 40.49
CA THR A 567 -5.95 9.47 40.82
C THR A 567 -6.33 10.95 40.73
N ILE A 568 -5.84 11.79 41.64
CA ILE A 568 -6.06 13.23 41.59
C ILE A 568 -4.80 14.01 41.98
N HIS A 569 -4.59 15.14 41.30
CA HIS A 569 -3.46 16.04 41.53
C HIS A 569 -3.96 17.41 42.00
N GLN A 570 -3.52 17.83 43.19
CA GLN A 570 -3.84 19.15 43.79
C GLN A 570 -5.35 19.53 43.73
N PRO A 571 -6.25 18.74 44.34
CA PRO A 571 -7.67 19.05 44.38
C PRO A 571 -7.98 20.22 45.31
N ARG A 572 -9.02 21.01 44.97
CA ARG A 572 -9.57 22.02 45.87
C ARG A 572 -10.23 21.40 47.10
N SER A 573 -10.27 22.14 48.20
CA SER A 573 -10.83 21.71 49.48
C SER A 573 -12.28 21.19 49.40
N ASN A 574 -13.12 21.75 48.52
CA ASN A 574 -14.48 21.28 48.29
C ASN A 574 -14.54 19.89 47.63
N ILE A 575 -13.56 19.54 46.79
CA ILE A 575 -13.44 18.22 46.18
C ILE A 575 -12.92 17.21 47.21
N VAL A 576 -11.96 17.63 48.03
CA VAL A 576 -11.36 16.79 49.08
C VAL A 576 -12.39 16.32 50.09
N ALA A 577 -13.35 17.19 50.44
CA ALA A 577 -14.45 16.86 51.35
C ALA A 577 -15.37 15.73 50.84
N LEU A 578 -15.29 15.37 49.55
CA LEU A 578 -16.10 14.31 48.95
C LEU A 578 -15.42 12.93 48.98
N PHE A 579 -14.17 12.82 49.45
CA PHE A 579 -13.45 11.54 49.50
C PHE A 579 -13.88 10.72 50.72
N ASP A 580 -14.23 9.45 50.50
CA ASP A 580 -14.48 8.51 51.60
C ASP A 580 -13.16 7.90 52.08
N ARG A 581 -12.26 7.56 51.14
CA ARG A 581 -10.96 6.94 51.41
C ARG A 581 -9.83 7.64 50.65
N LEU A 582 -8.64 7.63 51.25
CA LEU A 582 -7.43 8.21 50.69
C LEU A 582 -6.27 7.22 50.71
N ILE A 583 -5.58 7.10 49.57
CA ILE A 583 -4.28 6.43 49.45
C ILE A 583 -3.26 7.50 49.06
N LEU A 584 -2.30 7.76 49.93
CA LEU A 584 -1.22 8.72 49.72
C LEU A 584 0.08 7.99 49.38
N LEU A 585 0.63 8.26 48.20
CA LEU A 585 1.86 7.67 47.71
C LEU A 585 2.99 8.71 47.65
N ALA A 586 4.20 8.30 48.02
CA ALA A 586 5.42 9.09 47.88
C ALA A 586 6.56 8.20 47.40
N GLN A 587 7.16 8.55 46.26
CA GLN A 587 8.25 7.78 45.61
C GLN A 587 7.98 6.25 45.52
N GLY A 588 6.73 5.86 45.29
CA GLY A 588 6.33 4.45 45.18
C GLY A 588 6.05 3.70 46.48
N LYS A 589 6.17 4.37 47.64
CA LYS A 589 5.83 3.85 48.97
C LYS A 589 4.49 4.42 49.45
N THR A 590 3.78 3.66 50.28
CA THR A 590 2.54 4.10 50.92
C THR A 590 2.86 4.91 52.18
N VAL A 591 2.41 6.16 52.20
CA VAL A 591 2.51 7.07 53.36
C VAL A 591 1.25 6.99 54.21
N TYR A 592 0.09 6.80 53.58
CA TYR A 592 -1.19 6.63 54.24
C TYR A 592 -2.13 5.83 53.34
N SER A 593 -2.92 4.91 53.90
CA SER A 593 -4.04 4.28 53.21
C SER A 593 -5.16 3.99 54.22
N GLY A 594 -6.29 4.69 54.10
CA GLY A 594 -7.39 4.53 55.06
C GLY A 594 -8.54 5.50 54.81
N PRO A 595 -9.53 5.55 55.74
CA PRO A 595 -10.62 6.52 55.68
C PRO A 595 -10.10 7.96 55.70
N PHE A 596 -10.66 8.85 54.87
CA PHE A 596 -10.18 10.24 54.81
C PHE A 596 -10.41 10.99 56.13
N ALA A 597 -11.51 10.71 56.83
CA ALA A 597 -11.85 11.33 58.11
C ALA A 597 -10.79 11.13 59.22
N GLN A 598 -10.01 10.05 59.16
CA GLN A 598 -8.95 9.74 60.13
C GLN A 598 -7.57 10.29 59.70
N CYS A 599 -7.47 10.81 58.47
CA CYS A 599 -6.21 11.24 57.89
C CYS A 599 -5.58 12.39 58.68
N GLN A 600 -6.35 13.43 58.98
CA GLN A 600 -5.83 14.60 59.71
C GLN A 600 -5.31 14.21 61.09
N ALA A 601 -6.11 13.49 61.87
CA ALA A 601 -5.72 13.02 63.20
C ALA A 601 -4.46 12.15 63.17
N TYR A 602 -4.30 11.29 62.16
CA TYR A 602 -3.07 10.51 61.98
C TYR A 602 -1.84 11.40 61.77
N PHE A 603 -1.89 12.35 60.84
CA PHE A 603 -0.76 13.25 60.57
C PHE A 603 -0.43 14.16 61.76
N ASP A 604 -1.45 14.59 62.52
CA ASP A 604 -1.26 15.33 63.77
C ASP A 604 -0.49 14.49 64.81
N THR A 605 -0.82 13.18 64.96
CA THR A 605 -0.13 12.30 65.92
C THR A 605 1.35 12.02 65.60
N ILE A 606 1.71 12.01 64.32
CA ILE A 606 3.11 11.81 63.88
C ILE A 606 3.90 13.13 63.81
N GLY A 607 3.29 14.26 64.21
CA GLY A 607 3.95 15.57 64.31
C GLY A 607 3.90 16.44 63.04
N TYR A 608 3.02 16.11 62.10
CA TYR A 608 2.81 16.84 60.84
C TYR A 608 1.42 17.50 60.83
N GLU A 609 1.23 18.49 61.71
CA GLU A 609 -0.02 19.24 61.81
C GLU A 609 -0.23 20.17 60.61
N CYS A 610 -1.43 20.12 60.03
CA CYS A 610 -1.81 21.02 58.93
C CYS A 610 -2.13 22.42 59.48
N PRO A 611 -1.49 23.50 58.95
CA PRO A 611 -1.79 24.86 59.39
C PRO A 611 -3.28 25.24 59.18
N PRO A 612 -3.88 26.02 60.09
CA PRO A 612 -5.28 26.43 59.96
C PRO A 612 -5.49 27.27 58.70
N GLY A 613 -6.52 26.93 57.92
CA GLY A 613 -6.83 27.60 56.65
C GLY A 613 -6.04 27.10 55.44
N PHE A 614 -5.11 26.16 55.63
CA PHE A 614 -4.43 25.48 54.54
C PHE A 614 -5.26 24.29 54.03
N ASN A 615 -5.22 24.03 52.73
CA ASN A 615 -5.89 22.87 52.15
C ASN A 615 -5.10 21.60 52.49
N ILE A 616 -5.71 20.69 53.24
CA ILE A 616 -5.06 19.45 53.68
C ILE A 616 -4.49 18.64 52.50
N ALA A 617 -5.16 18.60 51.35
CA ALA A 617 -4.64 17.87 50.20
C ALA A 617 -3.36 18.50 49.63
N ASP A 618 -3.31 19.83 49.55
CA ASP A 618 -2.10 20.54 49.12
C ASP A 618 -0.97 20.32 50.15
N TYR A 619 -1.29 20.34 51.44
CA TYR A 619 -0.32 20.10 52.51
C TYR A 619 0.31 18.71 52.41
N LEU A 620 -0.51 17.68 52.19
CA LEU A 620 -0.05 16.30 52.03
C LEU A 620 0.80 16.12 50.76
N VAL A 621 0.46 16.81 49.67
CA VAL A 621 1.28 16.79 48.44
C VAL A 621 2.63 17.47 48.69
N ASP A 622 2.66 18.64 49.33
CA ASP A 622 3.89 19.36 49.65
C ASP A 622 4.78 18.54 50.61
N LEU A 623 4.19 17.90 51.62
CA LEU A 623 4.88 17.00 52.55
C LEU A 623 5.55 15.84 51.80
N THR A 624 4.82 15.19 50.89
CA THR A 624 5.34 14.06 50.11
C THR A 624 6.35 14.45 49.03
N MET A 625 6.35 15.70 48.57
CA MET A 625 7.35 16.21 47.59
C MET A 625 8.75 16.28 48.19
N HIS A 626 8.88 16.71 49.45
CA HIS A 626 10.19 16.93 50.09
C HIS A 626 10.75 15.70 50.82
N ALA A 627 9.91 14.71 51.11
CA ALA A 627 10.21 13.54 51.94
C ALA A 627 11.42 12.68 51.50
N GLY A 628 11.77 12.68 50.21
CA GLY A 628 12.88 11.87 49.68
C GLY A 628 14.22 12.59 49.58
N SER A 629 14.32 13.83 50.07
CA SER A 629 15.57 14.61 50.09
C SER A 629 16.35 14.24 51.35
N SER A 630 17.60 13.76 51.23
CA SER A 630 18.46 13.54 52.40
C SER A 630 18.74 14.88 53.10
N VAL A 631 18.33 15.03 54.36
CA VAL A 631 18.76 16.14 55.20
C VAL A 631 20.25 15.95 55.48
N SER A 632 21.11 16.81 54.92
CA SER A 632 22.48 16.93 55.38
C SER A 632 22.45 17.48 56.81
N VAL A 633 22.82 16.65 57.78
CA VAL A 633 23.12 17.09 59.14
C VAL A 633 24.31 18.03 59.04
N ASP A 634 24.07 19.32 59.20
CA ASP A 634 25.12 20.32 59.40
C ASP A 634 25.69 20.09 60.80
N ASP A 635 26.91 19.56 60.85
CA ASP A 635 27.63 19.28 62.08
C ASP A 635 27.97 20.61 62.75
N GLY A 636 27.49 20.78 63.97
CA GLY A 636 27.47 22.06 64.66
C GLY A 636 28.87 22.59 64.94
N THR A 637 29.24 23.70 64.30
CA THR A 637 30.18 24.66 64.87
C THR A 637 29.40 25.85 65.43
N VAL A 638 29.44 25.93 66.76
CA VAL A 638 28.86 26.97 67.60
C VAL A 638 29.49 28.33 67.29
N ALA A 639 28.66 29.31 66.95
CA ALA A 639 28.93 30.72 67.26
C ALA A 639 27.76 31.21 68.11
N ALA A 640 28.08 31.57 69.34
CA ALA A 640 27.17 32.05 70.36
C ALA A 640 26.51 33.36 69.93
N ASP A 641 25.21 33.48 70.20
CA ASP A 641 24.66 34.71 70.77
C ASP A 641 23.41 34.39 71.61
N VAL A 642 23.46 34.90 72.84
CA VAL A 642 22.49 34.71 73.91
C VAL A 642 21.44 35.82 73.82
N ALA A 643 20.16 35.46 73.68
CA ALA A 643 19.05 35.97 74.49
C ALA A 643 17.68 35.57 73.91
N SER A 644 16.90 34.82 74.72
CA SER A 644 15.43 34.85 74.85
C SER A 644 14.85 33.45 74.99
N VAL A 645 14.38 33.13 76.19
CA VAL A 645 13.70 31.87 76.55
C VAL A 645 12.19 32.04 76.42
N GLY A 646 11.52 31.17 75.66
CA GLY A 646 10.05 31.00 75.62
C GLY A 646 9.61 29.96 74.57
N PRO A 647 8.59 29.10 74.83
CA PRO A 647 8.56 27.73 74.29
C PRO A 647 7.73 27.54 73.01
N SER A 648 7.95 26.38 72.38
CA SER A 648 7.08 25.63 71.45
C SER A 648 7.02 26.01 69.96
N SER A 649 7.55 25.06 69.18
CA SER A 649 6.89 24.35 68.08
C SER A 649 6.11 25.15 67.04
N THR A 650 6.74 25.40 65.89
CA THR A 650 6.13 25.27 64.55
C THR A 650 7.26 25.33 63.50
N LYS A 651 7.48 24.23 62.76
CA LYS A 651 8.41 24.20 61.62
C LYS A 651 7.73 24.89 60.44
N ALA A 652 8.10 26.14 60.15
CA ALA A 652 7.53 26.94 59.08
C ALA A 652 8.00 26.49 57.70
N VAL A 653 7.07 26.00 56.86
CA VAL A 653 7.27 25.79 55.42
C VAL A 653 7.02 27.11 54.68
N LYS A 654 8.00 27.56 53.90
CA LYS A 654 7.95 28.82 53.12
C LYS A 654 7.44 28.52 51.70
N SER A 655 6.26 29.01 51.35
CA SER A 655 5.71 28.99 49.98
C SER A 655 5.88 30.35 49.30
N ILE A 656 6.29 30.35 48.02
CA ILE A 656 6.42 31.55 47.16
C ILE A 656 5.30 31.52 46.11
N ALA A 657 4.71 32.70 45.88
CA ALA A 657 3.57 32.93 45.02
C ALA A 657 3.85 32.77 43.51
N SER A 658 2.88 32.20 42.81
CA SER A 658 2.73 32.12 41.36
C SER A 658 2.33 33.47 40.73
N ILE A 659 2.99 33.88 39.65
CA ILE A 659 2.50 34.93 38.75
C ILE A 659 2.43 34.39 37.32
N SER A 660 1.27 34.62 36.71
CA SER A 660 0.89 34.31 35.34
C SER A 660 1.24 35.47 34.38
N GLY A 661 1.55 35.14 33.12
CA GLY A 661 1.58 36.08 31.99
C GLY A 661 2.01 35.33 30.72
N ALA A 662 1.12 35.08 29.76
CA ALA A 662 0.61 35.98 28.72
C ALA A 662 1.65 36.28 27.61
N SER A 663 1.26 35.92 26.39
CA SER A 663 2.00 35.86 25.13
C SER A 663 2.20 37.19 24.41
N THR A 664 3.30 37.30 23.64
CA THR A 664 3.53 38.00 22.35
C THR A 664 5.04 37.88 22.07
N GLY A 665 5.62 37.60 20.90
CA GLY A 665 5.27 37.79 19.49
C GLY A 665 6.44 38.54 18.81
N GLU A 666 6.97 38.00 17.70
CA GLU A 666 7.89 38.61 16.69
C GLU A 666 9.39 38.81 17.04
N ASP A 667 10.39 38.83 16.12
CA ASP A 667 10.70 38.15 14.83
C ASP A 667 12.13 38.58 14.40
N SER A 668 12.77 37.86 13.45
CA SER A 668 14.01 38.22 12.66
C SER A 668 15.40 38.09 13.33
N GLY A 669 16.51 37.63 12.73
CA GLY A 669 16.89 37.16 11.38
C GLY A 669 18.37 37.53 11.07
N ALA A 670 19.16 36.57 10.52
CA ALA A 670 20.41 36.68 9.70
C ALA A 670 21.78 36.14 10.26
N GLU A 671 22.44 35.31 9.42
CA GLU A 671 23.77 34.63 9.51
C GLU A 671 24.92 35.46 8.84
N PRO A 672 26.14 34.94 8.44
CA PRO A 672 26.89 33.66 8.67
C PRO A 672 28.44 33.77 8.91
N SER A 673 29.11 32.67 9.32
CA SER A 673 30.34 32.07 8.68
C SER A 673 31.16 31.05 9.53
N MET A 674 31.33 29.85 8.93
CA MET A 674 32.43 28.84 8.87
C MET A 674 33.28 28.35 10.09
N SER A 675 33.00 27.09 10.51
CA SER A 675 33.82 25.86 10.86
C SER A 675 35.32 25.90 11.30
N PRO A 676 35.90 24.87 12.00
CA PRO A 676 35.43 23.47 12.22
C PRO A 676 35.57 22.86 13.66
N ARG A 677 34.90 21.70 13.85
CA ARG A 677 34.86 20.76 15.01
C ARG A 677 36.23 20.07 15.29
N PRO A 678 36.50 19.38 16.46
CA PRO A 678 35.58 18.43 17.13
C PRO A 678 35.61 18.20 18.68
N LYS A 679 34.48 17.60 19.13
CA LYS A 679 34.25 16.59 20.21
C LYS A 679 34.22 16.95 21.72
N ASN A 680 33.00 16.79 22.25
CA ASN A 680 32.58 16.16 23.51
C ASN A 680 32.94 16.81 24.87
N LEU A 681 31.99 17.56 25.43
CA LEU A 681 31.48 17.41 26.80
C LEU A 681 30.29 18.36 27.02
N ARG A 682 29.19 17.83 27.55
CA ARG A 682 27.98 18.58 27.92
C ARG A 682 28.36 19.71 28.89
N ARG A 683 28.26 20.95 28.44
CA ARG A 683 28.28 22.17 29.26
C ARG A 683 26.83 22.58 29.50
N ASP A 684 26.44 22.65 30.76
CA ASP A 684 25.24 23.34 31.19
C ASP A 684 25.25 24.79 30.69
N SER A 685 24.10 25.26 30.20
CA SER A 685 23.98 26.56 29.55
C SER A 685 24.12 27.72 30.53
N ILE A 686 24.88 28.72 30.10
CA ILE A 686 25.24 30.00 30.74
C ILE A 686 24.04 30.85 31.20
N ARG A 687 22.80 30.45 30.87
CA ARG A 687 21.55 31.07 31.34
C ARG A 687 21.28 30.86 32.84
N VAL A 688 21.76 29.76 33.42
CA VAL A 688 21.63 29.46 34.87
C VAL A 688 22.61 30.30 35.73
N ARG A 689 23.66 30.86 35.11
CA ARG A 689 24.67 31.65 35.81
C ARG A 689 24.35 33.16 35.81
N GLN A 690 23.63 33.66 34.80
CA GLN A 690 23.22 35.08 34.74
C GLN A 690 21.95 35.40 35.56
N GLU A 691 21.09 34.42 35.85
CA GLU A 691 19.92 34.62 36.73
C GLU A 691 20.29 34.59 38.24
N ARG A 692 21.54 34.25 38.59
CA ARG A 692 22.00 34.19 39.99
C ARG A 692 22.63 35.50 40.52
N GLU A 693 22.76 36.54 39.69
CA GLU A 693 23.51 37.76 40.05
C GLU A 693 22.73 39.09 40.02
N LEU A 694 21.39 39.09 40.05
CA LEU A 694 20.62 40.36 40.05
C LEU A 694 19.60 40.58 41.18
N PHE A 695 19.68 39.83 42.28
CA PHE A 695 18.97 40.19 43.52
C PHE A 695 19.81 40.02 44.80
N THR A 696 20.87 40.83 44.91
CA THR A 696 21.29 41.33 46.22
C THR A 696 21.38 42.85 46.16
N ARG A 697 20.33 43.55 46.64
CA ARG A 697 20.52 44.85 47.28
C ARG A 697 19.48 45.08 48.36
N ARG A 698 19.85 44.70 49.59
CA ARG A 698 19.22 45.17 50.83
C ARG A 698 19.65 46.63 51.03
N ARG A 699 18.70 47.55 51.21
CA ARG A 699 18.96 48.92 51.65
C ARG A 699 18.83 48.92 53.17
N HIS A 700 19.96 49.03 53.88
CA HIS A 700 19.96 49.24 55.34
C HIS A 700 19.80 50.73 55.65
N THR A 701 18.88 51.02 56.56
CA THR A 701 18.93 52.18 57.46
C THR A 701 20.13 52.01 58.39
N ALA A 702 20.92 53.07 58.56
CA ALA A 702 21.98 53.15 59.55
C ALA A 702 21.70 54.38 60.44
N ASP A 703 21.66 54.14 61.75
CA ASP A 703 21.77 55.18 62.76
C ASP A 703 23.25 55.57 62.91
N THR A 704 23.51 56.87 62.83
CA THR A 704 24.77 57.52 63.22
C THR A 704 24.66 58.07 64.63
N ALA A 705 25.63 57.73 65.49
CA ALA A 705 26.05 58.56 66.61
C ALA A 705 27.55 58.87 66.44
N ALA A 706 27.88 60.17 66.54
CA ALA A 706 29.17 60.85 66.74
C ALA A 706 30.52 60.22 66.27
N SER A 707 31.21 60.97 65.40
CA SER A 707 32.66 61.33 65.37
C SER A 707 33.80 60.28 65.44
N SER A 708 34.66 60.33 64.40
CA SER A 708 36.14 60.14 64.35
C SER A 708 36.74 58.79 64.80
N ASP A 709 37.79 58.19 64.23
CA ASP A 709 38.89 58.65 63.35
C ASP A 709 39.62 57.44 62.70
N ALA A 710 40.33 57.73 61.61
CA ALA A 710 41.56 57.14 61.04
C ALA A 710 41.90 55.62 61.03
N GLY A 711 42.31 55.14 59.84
CA GLY A 711 43.69 54.62 59.67
C GLY A 711 43.95 53.27 58.96
N ALA A 712 44.52 53.36 57.75
CA ALA A 712 45.62 52.54 57.17
C ALA A 712 45.40 51.11 56.57
N GLU A 713 45.37 51.09 55.22
CA GLU A 713 46.26 50.42 54.22
C GLU A 713 46.84 48.97 54.36
N ASP A 714 46.64 48.22 53.25
CA ASP A 714 47.63 47.52 52.39
C ASP A 714 47.72 45.95 52.29
N VAL A 715 47.56 45.50 51.02
CA VAL A 715 48.28 44.47 50.22
C VAL A 715 48.36 42.98 50.63
N GLY A 716 47.78 42.10 49.77
CA GLY A 716 48.55 41.16 48.90
C GLY A 716 48.87 39.71 49.33
N ALA A 717 48.22 38.77 48.62
CA ALA A 717 48.79 37.61 47.87
C ALA A 717 49.30 36.28 48.54
N TYR A 718 49.20 35.21 47.70
CA TYR A 718 49.86 33.87 47.67
C TYR A 718 49.12 32.65 48.30
N ARG A 719 48.67 31.62 47.51
CA ARG A 719 49.36 30.38 46.96
C ARG A 719 49.72 29.35 48.06
N LEU A 720 49.69 28.01 47.94
CA LEU A 720 49.32 26.92 46.98
C LEU A 720 49.56 25.56 47.72
N GLN A 721 49.16 24.41 47.13
CA GLN A 721 49.66 23.01 47.28
C GLN A 721 49.07 22.08 48.37
N THR A 722 48.33 20.98 48.03
CA THR A 722 48.72 19.58 47.59
C THR A 722 49.52 18.80 48.64
N ASN A 723 49.32 17.54 49.06
CA ASN A 723 48.72 16.31 48.51
C ASN A 723 48.62 15.22 49.65
N PRO A 724 48.05 14.01 49.40
CA PRO A 724 47.67 12.95 50.39
C PRO A 724 48.78 11.83 50.51
N PRO A 725 48.61 10.53 50.92
CA PRO A 725 47.43 9.67 51.25
C PRO A 725 47.60 8.52 52.33
N THR A 726 46.56 7.66 52.41
CA THR A 726 46.53 6.16 52.60
C THR A 726 46.54 5.42 53.96
N ASN A 727 45.55 4.50 54.08
CA ASN A 727 45.54 3.11 54.62
C ASN A 727 45.87 2.86 56.13
N ALA A 728 45.33 1.90 56.89
CA ALA A 728 44.45 0.73 56.71
C ALA A 728 44.15 0.05 58.08
N LEU A 729 42.98 -0.63 58.18
CA LEU A 729 42.66 -1.92 58.83
C LEU A 729 42.75 -2.20 60.37
N SER A 730 41.57 -2.64 60.88
CA SER A 730 41.27 -3.82 61.73
C SER A 730 41.41 -3.80 63.27
N SER A 731 40.30 -4.04 63.99
CA SER A 731 40.03 -5.21 64.88
C SER A 731 39.01 -4.89 65.99
N SER A 732 38.22 -5.91 66.35
CA SER A 732 37.21 -6.00 67.42
C SER A 732 37.76 -6.83 68.60
N PRO A 733 36.98 -7.24 69.64
CA PRO A 733 36.19 -6.52 70.65
C PRO A 733 36.50 -7.00 72.10
N LEU A 734 35.98 -6.34 73.16
CA LEU A 734 35.75 -6.86 74.54
C LEU A 734 34.92 -5.81 75.36
N PRO A 735 34.27 -6.12 76.52
CA PRO A 735 32.80 -6.04 76.64
C PRO A 735 32.24 -5.22 77.84
N GLU A 736 30.90 -5.15 77.87
CA GLU A 736 29.97 -4.95 79.01
C GLU A 736 29.60 -3.53 79.53
N ASP A 737 28.38 -3.15 79.15
CA ASP A 737 27.26 -2.37 79.77
C ASP A 737 27.18 -2.35 81.33
N PRO A 738 26.31 -1.54 82.02
CA PRO A 738 25.14 -0.79 81.50
C PRO A 738 24.81 0.59 82.12
N HIS A 739 23.94 1.31 81.39
CA HIS A 739 22.98 2.35 81.78
C HIS A 739 23.26 3.78 81.28
N ASP A 740 22.20 4.29 80.64
CA ASP A 740 21.95 5.62 80.08
C ASP A 740 22.58 5.96 78.71
N LEU A 741 21.95 5.42 77.67
CA LEU A 741 21.93 6.04 76.34
C LEU A 741 20.48 6.28 75.90
N PRO A 742 20.13 7.48 75.38
CA PRO A 742 18.93 7.63 74.55
C PRO A 742 19.11 6.81 73.26
N PRO A 743 18.02 6.36 72.60
CA PRO A 743 18.16 5.56 71.39
C PRO A 743 18.94 6.32 70.32
N SER A 744 19.89 5.62 69.72
CA SER A 744 20.73 6.06 68.60
C SER A 744 19.91 6.71 67.47
N ALA A 745 20.41 7.84 66.97
CA ALA A 745 19.86 8.57 65.83
C ALA A 745 19.55 7.65 64.64
N LEU A 746 18.29 7.68 64.18
CA LEU A 746 17.78 6.95 63.03
C LEU A 746 18.37 7.51 61.73
N THR A 747 19.20 6.73 61.06
CA THR A 747 19.74 6.96 59.71
C THR A 747 18.71 6.61 58.62
N GLY A 748 17.55 7.27 58.62
CA GLY A 748 16.50 7.11 57.61
C GLY A 748 16.14 8.44 56.93
N THR A 749 15.68 8.39 55.68
CA THR A 749 15.06 9.57 55.05
C THR A 749 13.72 9.88 55.72
N GLU A 750 13.25 11.12 55.63
CA GLU A 750 11.95 11.53 56.20
C GLU A 750 10.79 10.67 55.66
N LEU A 751 10.89 10.25 54.39
CA LEU A 751 9.99 9.28 53.77
C LEU A 751 10.00 7.91 54.45
N ASP A 752 11.17 7.40 54.85
CA ASP A 752 11.28 6.10 55.53
C ASP A 752 10.64 6.15 56.92
N LEU A 753 10.76 7.29 57.61
CA LEU A 753 10.10 7.50 58.89
C LEU A 753 8.57 7.50 58.71
N MET A 754 8.03 8.27 57.77
CA MET A 754 6.59 8.30 57.50
C MET A 754 6.03 6.93 57.07
N THR A 755 6.76 6.21 56.21
CA THR A 755 6.35 4.87 55.76
C THR A 755 6.35 3.87 56.91
N ARG A 756 7.35 3.93 57.80
CA ARG A 756 7.44 3.06 58.97
C ARG A 756 6.36 3.38 60.01
N SER A 757 6.10 4.65 60.26
CA SER A 757 5.04 5.10 61.17
C SER A 757 3.67 4.62 60.70
N TYR A 758 3.41 4.68 59.38
CA TYR A 758 2.16 4.14 58.83
C TYR A 758 2.08 2.62 59.02
N ALA A 759 3.13 1.88 58.69
CA ALA A 759 3.16 0.43 58.84
C ALA A 759 2.97 -0.06 60.29
N GLN A 760 3.32 0.77 61.28
CA GLN A 760 3.13 0.49 62.71
C GLN A 760 1.82 1.06 63.30
N SER A 761 1.06 1.81 62.51
CA SER A 761 -0.17 2.48 62.97
C SER A 761 -1.35 1.51 63.11
N ASP A 762 -2.31 1.90 63.96
CA ASP A 762 -3.58 1.17 64.11
C ASP A 762 -4.39 1.13 62.81
N ILE A 763 -4.22 2.13 61.94
CA ILE A 763 -4.92 2.20 60.64
C ILE A 763 -4.40 1.11 59.69
N ALA A 764 -3.09 0.86 59.68
CA ALA A 764 -2.50 -0.18 58.86
C ALA A 764 -2.84 -1.58 59.38
N SER A 765 -2.83 -1.80 60.71
CA SER A 765 -3.19 -3.08 61.31
C SER A 765 -4.67 -3.40 61.10
N THR A 766 -5.58 -2.45 61.32
CA THR A 766 -7.02 -2.63 61.05
C THR A 766 -7.30 -2.93 59.59
N THR A 767 -6.65 -2.24 58.66
CA THR A 767 -6.76 -2.52 57.22
C THR A 767 -6.30 -3.96 56.91
N HIS A 768 -5.21 -4.41 57.52
CA HIS A 768 -4.68 -5.75 57.34
C HIS A 768 -5.62 -6.84 57.89
N ASP A 769 -6.17 -6.62 59.08
CA ASP A 769 -7.12 -7.52 59.71
C ASP A 769 -8.44 -7.60 58.91
N GLU A 770 -8.90 -6.48 58.36
CA GLU A 770 -10.08 -6.45 57.47
C GLU A 770 -9.87 -7.25 56.18
N ILE A 771 -8.68 -7.14 55.54
CA ILE A 771 -8.39 -7.92 54.33
C ILE A 771 -8.40 -9.43 54.66
N ARG A 772 -7.75 -9.83 55.75
CA ARG A 772 -7.73 -11.23 56.19
C ARG A 772 -9.12 -11.76 56.52
N GLN A 773 -9.93 -10.96 57.22
CA GLN A 773 -11.31 -11.31 57.53
C GLN A 773 -12.14 -11.49 56.26
N ALA A 774 -12.00 -10.60 55.26
CA ALA A 774 -12.71 -10.72 53.99
C ALA A 774 -12.31 -12.01 53.25
N ILE A 775 -11.02 -12.33 53.22
CA ILE A 775 -10.51 -13.57 52.59
C ILE A 775 -11.06 -14.79 53.31
N SER A 776 -11.01 -14.86 54.65
CA SER A 776 -11.51 -16.01 55.39
C SER A 776 -13.02 -16.20 55.20
N THR A 777 -13.81 -15.11 55.19
CA THR A 777 -15.25 -15.20 54.94
C THR A 777 -15.58 -15.71 53.54
N ALA A 778 -14.76 -15.40 52.54
CA ALA A 778 -14.92 -15.89 51.18
C ALA A 778 -14.51 -17.37 51.05
N GLU A 779 -13.46 -17.80 51.75
CA GLU A 779 -13.03 -19.20 51.82
C GLU A 779 -14.07 -20.07 52.53
N ASP A 780 -14.67 -19.59 53.62
CA ASP A 780 -15.73 -20.27 54.36
C ASP A 780 -17.02 -20.43 53.53
N ALA A 781 -17.35 -19.42 52.70
CA ALA A 781 -18.53 -19.46 51.85
C ALA A 781 -18.41 -20.43 50.66
N ASN A 782 -17.20 -20.61 50.11
CA ASN A 782 -16.96 -21.43 48.91
C ASN A 782 -16.34 -22.82 49.20
N GLY A 783 -15.90 -23.07 50.42
CA GLY A 783 -15.22 -24.31 50.83
C GLY A 783 -13.78 -24.42 50.30
N PRO A 784 -12.94 -25.31 50.88
CA PRO A 784 -11.50 -25.39 50.62
C PRO A 784 -11.10 -25.94 49.22
N ASN A 785 -12.06 -26.22 48.33
CA ASN A 785 -11.84 -26.85 47.03
C ASN A 785 -12.22 -25.95 45.84
N SER A 786 -11.84 -24.68 45.86
CA SER A 786 -11.96 -23.77 44.71
C SER A 786 -10.86 -23.93 43.66
N ASN A 787 -9.79 -24.68 43.96
CA ASN A 787 -8.73 -25.03 43.00
C ASN A 787 -9.01 -26.39 42.35
N GLY A 788 -9.98 -26.46 41.44
CA GLY A 788 -10.33 -27.70 40.74
C GLY A 788 -9.22 -28.24 39.82
N TYR A 789 -8.55 -29.32 40.26
CA TYR A 789 -8.16 -30.43 39.38
C TYR A 789 -8.59 -31.73 40.06
N ASN A 790 -9.75 -32.27 39.66
CA ASN A 790 -10.25 -33.56 40.12
C ASN A 790 -10.49 -34.43 38.86
N PRO A 791 -9.79 -35.56 38.65
CA PRO A 791 -9.80 -36.25 37.35
C PRO A 791 -11.06 -37.08 37.06
N ASP A 792 -11.85 -37.44 38.07
CA ASP A 792 -12.87 -38.48 37.94
C ASP A 792 -14.23 -38.08 38.56
N GLY A 793 -14.90 -37.09 37.97
CA GLY A 793 -16.27 -36.73 38.33
C GLY A 793 -17.05 -36.15 37.15
N PRO A 794 -18.35 -36.46 36.99
CA PRO A 794 -19.13 -35.97 35.86
C PRO A 794 -19.30 -34.44 35.94
N ASN A 795 -18.92 -33.76 34.86
CA ASN A 795 -18.94 -32.30 34.69
C ASN A 795 -20.34 -31.70 34.92
N ILE A 796 -20.60 -31.19 36.12
CA ILE A 796 -21.69 -30.24 36.41
C ILE A 796 -21.04 -28.88 36.71
N ASN A 797 -20.83 -28.09 35.65
CA ASN A 797 -20.34 -26.71 35.74
C ASN A 797 -21.48 -25.76 36.17
N VAL A 798 -21.91 -25.86 37.44
CA VAL A 798 -22.89 -24.94 38.06
C VAL A 798 -22.30 -24.33 39.33
N TYR A 799 -21.11 -23.73 39.21
CA TYR A 799 -20.59 -22.84 40.24
C TYR A 799 -20.74 -21.39 39.78
N THR A 800 -21.54 -20.63 40.53
CA THR A 800 -21.72 -19.20 40.45
C THR A 800 -20.41 -18.50 40.80
N SER A 801 -19.60 -18.14 39.80
CA SER A 801 -18.43 -17.25 39.98
C SER A 801 -18.89 -15.98 40.70
N ALA A 802 -18.09 -15.49 41.68
CA ALA A 802 -18.34 -14.26 42.44
C ALA A 802 -18.55 -13.02 41.54
N VAL A 803 -18.20 -13.14 40.26
CA VAL A 803 -18.15 -12.11 39.23
C VAL A 803 -19.26 -12.26 38.17
N GLY A 804 -20.04 -13.35 38.17
CA GLY A 804 -21.07 -13.61 37.16
C GLY A 804 -20.53 -14.15 35.82
N ARG A 805 -21.41 -14.60 34.92
CA ARG A 805 -21.02 -15.19 33.62
C ARG A 805 -20.57 -14.09 32.64
N GLY A 806 -19.41 -14.25 32.02
CA GLY A 806 -18.97 -13.40 30.91
C GLY A 806 -19.86 -13.60 29.67
N TYR A 807 -20.20 -12.49 29.01
CA TYR A 807 -21.10 -12.51 27.85
C TYR A 807 -20.40 -12.81 26.52
N ALA A 808 -21.14 -13.41 25.58
CA ALA A 808 -20.66 -13.63 24.22
C ALA A 808 -20.49 -12.30 23.47
N ARG A 809 -19.25 -12.05 23.01
CA ARG A 809 -18.92 -10.83 22.23
C ARG A 809 -19.53 -10.84 20.84
N VAL A 810 -19.69 -9.65 20.28
CA VAL A 810 -20.21 -9.43 18.92
C VAL A 810 -19.26 -10.03 17.87
N GLY A 811 -19.80 -10.69 16.84
CA GLY A 811 -19.01 -11.31 15.77
C GLY A 811 -18.33 -10.29 14.84
N TYR A 812 -17.28 -10.72 14.12
CA TYR A 812 -16.47 -9.84 13.28
C TYR A 812 -17.25 -9.09 12.19
N LEU A 813 -18.24 -9.73 11.55
CA LEU A 813 -19.04 -9.09 10.51
C LEU A 813 -19.91 -7.95 11.07
N THR A 814 -20.51 -8.16 12.24
CA THR A 814 -21.30 -7.13 12.92
C THR A 814 -20.39 -5.98 13.41
N GLN A 815 -19.19 -6.29 13.93
CA GLN A 815 -18.18 -5.26 14.26
C GLN A 815 -17.81 -4.44 13.01
N PHE A 816 -17.54 -5.09 11.89
CA PHE A 816 -17.24 -4.42 10.62
C PHE A 816 -18.38 -3.52 10.16
N LEU A 817 -19.64 -3.95 10.24
CA LEU A 817 -20.81 -3.14 9.86
C LEU A 817 -20.97 -1.90 10.76
N ILE A 818 -20.81 -2.05 12.09
CA ILE A 818 -20.90 -0.93 13.04
C ILE A 818 -19.78 0.08 12.77
N LEU A 819 -18.54 -0.40 12.61
CA LEU A 819 -17.38 0.45 12.34
C LEU A 819 -17.49 1.14 10.98
N SER A 820 -17.99 0.44 9.96
CA SER A 820 -18.28 0.97 8.63
C SER A 820 -19.32 2.08 8.68
N GLN A 821 -20.40 1.90 9.46
CA GLN A 821 -21.40 2.94 9.65
C GLN A 821 -20.81 4.16 10.37
N ARG A 822 -19.93 3.92 11.36
CA ARG A 822 -19.21 4.98 12.09
C ARG A 822 -18.28 5.77 11.17
N THR A 823 -17.46 5.09 10.36
CA THR A 823 -16.52 5.73 9.42
C THR A 823 -17.25 6.47 8.31
N TRP A 824 -18.33 5.89 7.75
CA TRP A 824 -19.16 6.54 6.75
C TRP A 824 -19.82 7.82 7.27
N LYS A 825 -20.40 7.78 8.47
CA LYS A 825 -20.97 8.98 9.12
C LYS A 825 -19.91 10.06 9.33
N ASN A 826 -18.71 9.67 9.76
CA ASN A 826 -17.59 10.61 9.96
C ASN A 826 -17.20 11.28 8.63
N LEU A 827 -16.99 10.49 7.58
CA LEU A 827 -16.62 10.98 6.24
C LEU A 827 -17.69 11.91 5.67
N TYR A 828 -18.96 11.54 5.80
CA TYR A 828 -20.08 12.29 5.26
C TYR A 828 -20.33 13.62 5.98
N ARG A 829 -20.15 13.68 7.31
CA ARG A 829 -20.28 14.91 8.10
C ARG A 829 -19.10 15.86 7.93
N ASN A 830 -17.94 15.35 7.51
CA ASN A 830 -16.77 16.14 7.12
C ASN A 830 -16.50 16.05 5.60
N PRO A 831 -17.40 16.53 4.73
CA PRO A 831 -17.29 16.33 3.29
C PRO A 831 -16.20 17.19 2.64
N MET A 832 -15.56 18.11 3.38
CA MET A 832 -14.60 19.06 2.81
C MET A 832 -13.46 18.36 2.08
N LEU A 833 -12.88 17.31 2.68
CA LEU A 833 -11.79 16.56 2.07
C LEU A 833 -12.22 15.88 0.77
N MET A 834 -13.39 15.21 0.79
CA MET A 834 -13.95 14.52 -0.38
C MET A 834 -14.32 15.49 -1.51
N LEU A 835 -14.97 16.60 -1.17
CA LEU A 835 -15.37 17.63 -2.14
C LEU A 835 -14.16 18.29 -2.78
N THR A 836 -13.12 18.59 -2.01
CA THR A 836 -11.87 19.15 -2.54
C THR A 836 -11.20 18.19 -3.54
N HIS A 837 -11.14 16.88 -3.24
CA HIS A 837 -10.57 15.90 -4.17
C HIS A 837 -11.38 15.80 -5.48
N TYR A 838 -12.72 15.87 -5.43
CA TYR A 838 -13.55 15.83 -6.64
C TYR A 838 -13.47 17.11 -7.45
N ALA A 839 -13.50 18.27 -6.79
CA ALA A 839 -13.39 19.56 -7.46
C ALA A 839 -12.03 19.72 -8.15
N ILE A 840 -10.93 19.38 -7.47
CA ILE A 840 -9.58 19.43 -8.03
C ILE A 840 -9.46 18.47 -9.23
N ALA A 841 -9.99 17.25 -9.13
CA ALA A 841 -9.96 16.29 -10.23
C ALA A 841 -10.66 16.82 -11.49
N ILE A 842 -11.83 17.44 -11.37
CA ILE A 842 -12.57 18.01 -12.52
C ILE A 842 -11.84 19.23 -13.10
N ILE A 843 -11.37 20.15 -12.26
CA ILE A 843 -10.67 21.36 -12.72
C ILE A 843 -9.39 20.98 -13.45
N LEU A 844 -8.58 20.08 -12.87
CA LEU A 844 -7.37 19.59 -13.50
C LEU A 844 -7.66 18.75 -14.75
N ALA A 845 -8.77 18.02 -14.79
CA ALA A 845 -9.18 17.28 -15.98
C ALA A 845 -9.48 18.19 -17.16
N VAL A 846 -10.29 19.23 -16.94
CA VAL A 846 -10.63 20.22 -17.98
C VAL A 846 -9.39 20.99 -18.41
N PHE A 847 -8.54 21.41 -17.46
CA PHE A 847 -7.29 22.10 -17.76
C PHE A 847 -6.33 21.24 -18.60
N SER A 848 -6.11 19.99 -18.19
CA SER A 848 -5.23 19.05 -18.93
C SER A 848 -5.82 18.70 -20.29
N GLY A 849 -7.13 18.43 -20.37
CA GLY A 849 -7.83 18.17 -21.61
C GLY A 849 -7.79 19.35 -22.58
N TYR A 850 -7.76 20.58 -22.09
CA TYR A 850 -7.58 21.79 -22.90
C TYR A 850 -6.14 21.91 -23.44
N LEU A 851 -5.13 21.64 -22.61
CA LEU A 851 -3.73 21.72 -23.03
C LEU A 851 -3.37 20.67 -24.10
N PHE A 852 -3.92 19.46 -23.97
CA PHE A 852 -3.67 18.35 -24.89
C PHE A 852 -4.86 18.12 -25.85
N TYR A 853 -5.61 19.16 -26.17
CA TYR A 853 -6.82 19.06 -26.98
C TYR A 853 -6.50 18.60 -28.42
N GLY A 854 -7.17 17.55 -28.88
CA GLY A 854 -7.08 17.08 -30.26
C GLY A 854 -5.67 16.63 -30.69
N LEU A 855 -5.20 15.52 -30.14
CA LEU A 855 -3.89 14.94 -30.46
C LEU A 855 -3.83 14.48 -31.93
N THR A 856 -2.79 14.92 -32.66
CA THR A 856 -2.54 14.49 -34.04
C THR A 856 -1.81 13.15 -34.09
N ASP A 857 -1.88 12.42 -35.20
CA ASP A 857 -1.20 11.13 -35.40
C ASP A 857 0.18 11.30 -36.06
N ASP A 858 0.89 12.37 -35.71
CA ASP A 858 2.27 12.67 -36.17
C ASP A 858 3.28 12.47 -35.02
N ILE A 859 4.58 12.49 -35.30
CA ILE A 859 5.63 12.40 -34.26
C ILE A 859 5.44 13.42 -33.10
N PRO A 860 5.16 14.71 -33.34
CA PRO A 860 4.86 15.64 -32.24
C PRO A 860 3.61 15.24 -31.43
N GLY A 861 2.62 14.65 -32.09
CA GLY A 861 1.43 14.12 -31.45
C GLY A 861 1.72 12.90 -30.56
N PHE A 862 2.67 12.04 -30.94
CA PHE A 862 3.18 10.97 -30.09
C PHE A 862 3.87 11.51 -28.84
N GLN A 863 4.73 12.53 -28.97
CA GLN A 863 5.35 13.18 -27.81
C GLN A 863 4.32 13.81 -26.87
N ASN A 864 3.26 14.41 -27.41
CA ASN A 864 2.16 14.95 -26.61
C ASN A 864 1.38 13.85 -25.86
N ARG A 865 1.22 12.65 -26.43
CA ARG A 865 0.63 11.48 -25.73
C ARG A 865 1.49 11.03 -24.55
N LEU A 866 2.81 10.90 -24.76
CA LEU A 866 3.75 10.57 -23.68
C LEU A 866 3.67 11.61 -22.56
N GLY A 867 3.69 12.91 -22.91
CA GLY A 867 3.56 14.01 -21.96
C GLY A 867 2.24 13.98 -21.18
N LEU A 868 1.12 13.69 -21.86
CA LEU A 868 -0.18 13.54 -21.23
C LEU A 868 -0.17 12.42 -20.18
N PHE A 869 0.20 11.19 -20.55
CA PHE A 869 0.19 10.05 -19.62
C PHE A 869 1.14 10.25 -18.44
N PHE A 870 2.34 10.79 -18.69
CA PHE A 870 3.29 11.11 -17.63
C PHE A 870 2.70 12.13 -16.65
N PHE A 871 2.07 13.19 -17.15
CA PHE A 871 1.44 14.21 -16.32
C PHE A 871 0.24 13.68 -15.52
N LEU A 872 -0.62 12.84 -16.13
CA LEU A 872 -1.76 12.21 -15.46
C LEU A 872 -1.32 11.34 -14.27
N LEU A 873 -0.33 10.48 -14.49
CA LEU A 873 0.21 9.62 -13.44
C LEU A 873 0.87 10.46 -12.34
N ALA A 874 1.60 11.52 -12.68
CA ALA A 874 2.22 12.41 -11.70
C ALA A 874 1.17 13.09 -10.81
N LEU A 875 0.12 13.66 -11.41
CA LEU A 875 -0.97 14.31 -10.67
C LEU A 875 -1.63 13.35 -9.67
N PHE A 876 -1.98 12.13 -10.11
CA PHE A 876 -2.58 11.15 -9.21
C PHE A 876 -1.61 10.65 -8.15
N GLY A 877 -0.37 10.37 -8.54
CA GLY A 877 0.67 9.90 -7.64
C GLY A 877 0.84 10.84 -6.45
N PHE A 878 1.06 12.13 -6.70
CA PHE A 878 1.20 13.11 -5.60
C PHE A 878 -0.11 13.41 -4.87
N SER A 879 -1.27 13.31 -5.54
CA SER A 879 -2.58 13.45 -4.88
C SER A 879 -2.84 12.36 -3.83
N THR A 880 -2.18 11.20 -3.93
CA THR A 880 -2.29 10.12 -2.93
C THR A 880 -1.59 10.40 -1.60
N LEU A 881 -0.77 11.45 -1.50
CA LEU A 881 -0.12 11.82 -0.23
C LEU A 881 -1.13 12.14 0.87
N THR A 882 -2.36 12.54 0.53
CA THR A 882 -3.42 12.73 1.54
C THR A 882 -3.80 11.43 2.28
N SER A 883 -3.45 10.24 1.77
CA SER A 883 -3.66 8.95 2.46
C SER A 883 -2.77 8.81 3.70
N LEU A 884 -1.66 9.55 3.79
CA LEU A 884 -0.74 9.49 4.92
C LEU A 884 -1.39 9.93 6.24
N THR A 885 -2.32 10.89 6.17
CA THR A 885 -2.92 11.51 7.36
C THR A 885 -4.19 10.80 7.84
N VAL A 886 -4.75 9.90 7.02
CA VAL A 886 -6.01 9.17 7.29
C VAL A 886 -5.95 8.37 8.57
N PHE A 887 -4.82 7.70 8.83
CA PHE A 887 -4.62 6.92 10.05
C PHE A 887 -4.00 7.75 11.19
N ALA A 888 -3.16 8.75 10.86
CA ALA A 888 -2.45 9.54 11.85
C ALA A 888 -3.40 10.28 12.82
N THR A 889 -4.51 10.80 12.31
CA THR A 889 -5.51 11.55 13.09
C THR A 889 -6.30 10.69 14.08
N GLU A 890 -6.59 9.42 13.75
CA GLU A 890 -7.38 8.51 14.59
C GLU A 890 -6.53 7.51 15.39
N ARG A 891 -5.19 7.60 15.28
CA ARG A 891 -4.25 6.65 15.88
C ARG A 891 -4.46 6.49 17.39
N LEU A 892 -4.60 7.59 18.12
CA LEU A 892 -4.75 7.56 19.58
C LEU A 892 -6.07 6.88 20.00
N LEU A 893 -7.15 7.19 19.28
CA LEU A 893 -8.46 6.55 19.49
C LEU A 893 -8.37 5.04 19.25
N PHE A 894 -7.75 4.62 18.14
CA PHE A 894 -7.59 3.20 17.81
C PHE A 894 -6.79 2.43 18.87
N VAL A 895 -5.66 2.99 19.33
CA VAL A 895 -4.81 2.34 20.34
C VAL A 895 -5.59 2.16 21.66
N ARG A 896 -6.34 3.18 22.08
CA ARG A 896 -7.18 3.12 23.28
C ARG A 896 -8.31 2.10 23.16
N GLU A 897 -9.10 2.16 22.08
CA GLU A 897 -10.22 1.23 21.85
C GLU A 897 -9.73 -0.23 21.74
N ARG A 898 -8.53 -0.45 21.17
CA ARG A 898 -7.88 -1.75 21.14
C ARG A 898 -7.45 -2.23 22.52
N ALA A 899 -6.90 -1.35 23.36
CA ALA A 899 -6.48 -1.70 24.73
C ALA A 899 -7.66 -2.11 25.61
N ASN A 900 -8.79 -1.41 25.48
CA ASN A 900 -10.05 -1.73 26.17
C ASN A 900 -10.84 -2.87 25.49
N GLY A 901 -10.37 -3.39 24.36
CA GLY A 901 -10.94 -4.56 23.70
C GLY A 901 -12.28 -4.34 22.99
N TYR A 902 -12.52 -3.14 22.43
CA TYR A 902 -13.77 -2.78 21.76
C TYR A 902 -14.04 -3.61 20.49
N TYR A 903 -13.00 -3.90 19.69
CA TYR A 903 -13.13 -4.64 18.43
C TYR A 903 -11.81 -5.29 18.00
N ALA A 904 -11.88 -6.18 17.01
CA ALA A 904 -10.69 -6.74 16.38
C ALA A 904 -9.96 -5.70 15.49
N PRO A 905 -8.61 -5.65 15.49
CA PRO A 905 -7.85 -4.76 14.62
C PRO A 905 -8.18 -4.92 13.12
N ALA A 906 -8.47 -6.16 12.68
CA ALA A 906 -8.83 -6.46 11.30
C ALA A 906 -10.12 -5.77 10.86
N THR A 907 -11.17 -5.80 11.68
CA THR A 907 -12.47 -5.21 11.32
C THR A 907 -12.39 -3.69 11.22
N TYR A 908 -11.60 -3.04 12.07
CA TYR A 908 -11.33 -1.61 11.97
C TYR A 908 -10.52 -1.26 10.72
N PHE A 909 -9.43 -2.01 10.46
CA PHE A 909 -8.61 -1.79 9.26
C PHE A 909 -9.44 -1.85 7.99
N THR A 910 -10.18 -2.94 7.79
CA THR A 910 -10.97 -3.15 6.57
C THR A 910 -12.05 -2.09 6.42
N ALA A 911 -12.75 -1.72 7.50
CA ALA A 911 -13.75 -0.65 7.46
C ALA A 911 -13.11 0.69 7.10
N LYS A 912 -11.96 1.04 7.70
CA LYS A 912 -11.30 2.32 7.43
C LYS A 912 -10.77 2.39 6.00
N VAL A 913 -10.11 1.34 5.53
CA VAL A 913 -9.51 1.24 4.19
C VAL A 913 -10.57 1.30 3.10
N LEU A 914 -11.67 0.54 3.23
CA LEU A 914 -12.72 0.49 2.21
C LEU A 914 -13.43 1.84 2.02
N PHE A 915 -13.78 2.50 3.13
CA PHE A 915 -14.48 3.79 3.10
C PHE A 915 -13.57 4.99 2.82
N ASP A 916 -12.25 4.82 2.86
CA ASP A 916 -11.28 5.79 2.36
C ASP A 916 -11.01 5.59 0.87
N ILE A 917 -10.68 4.36 0.46
CA ILE A 917 -10.30 4.03 -0.93
C ILE A 917 -11.44 4.29 -1.92
N ILE A 918 -12.66 3.83 -1.63
CA ILE A 918 -13.75 3.93 -2.62
C ILE A 918 -14.04 5.39 -2.96
N PRO A 919 -14.38 6.27 -1.99
CA PRO A 919 -14.74 7.64 -2.32
C PRO A 919 -13.53 8.46 -2.76
N LEU A 920 -12.36 8.33 -2.12
CA LEU A 920 -11.24 9.24 -2.35
C LEU A 920 -10.21 8.76 -3.38
N ARG A 921 -10.20 7.48 -3.73
CA ARG A 921 -9.16 6.90 -4.62
C ARG A 921 -9.70 6.24 -5.88
N ILE A 922 -10.97 5.78 -5.90
CA ILE A 922 -11.57 5.20 -7.09
C ILE A 922 -12.32 6.26 -7.91
N VAL A 923 -13.13 7.09 -7.26
CA VAL A 923 -13.97 8.08 -7.96
C VAL A 923 -13.18 9.19 -8.67
N PRO A 924 -12.12 9.81 -8.08
CA PRO A 924 -11.43 10.91 -8.76
C PRO A 924 -10.74 10.50 -10.08
N PRO A 925 -10.02 9.36 -10.17
CA PRO A 925 -9.52 8.86 -11.45
C PRO A 925 -10.62 8.60 -12.47
N ILE A 926 -11.77 8.05 -12.04
CA ILE A 926 -12.92 7.83 -12.92
C ILE A 926 -13.44 9.13 -13.51
N LEU A 927 -13.65 10.16 -12.68
CA LEU A 927 -14.15 11.46 -13.16
C LEU A 927 -13.17 12.11 -14.12
N MET A 928 -11.89 12.18 -13.75
CA MET A 928 -10.87 12.83 -14.55
C MET A 928 -10.57 12.07 -15.85
N GLY A 929 -10.42 10.74 -15.79
CA GLY A 929 -10.20 9.92 -16.98
C GLY A 929 -11.36 9.97 -17.97
N SER A 930 -12.60 9.99 -17.46
CA SER A 930 -13.80 10.14 -18.31
C SER A 930 -13.84 11.47 -19.06
N ILE A 931 -13.35 12.56 -18.46
CA ILE A 931 -13.30 13.88 -19.11
C ILE A 931 -12.13 13.97 -20.09
N ILE A 932 -10.93 13.54 -19.69
CA ILE A 932 -9.71 13.73 -20.47
C ILE A 932 -9.73 12.87 -21.74
N TYR A 933 -10.13 11.61 -21.63
CA TYR A 933 -10.07 10.66 -22.74
C TYR A 933 -10.73 11.15 -24.04
N PRO A 934 -12.00 11.60 -24.02
CA PRO A 934 -12.63 12.18 -25.22
C PRO A 934 -12.14 13.58 -25.56
N MET A 935 -11.66 14.39 -24.61
CA MET A 935 -11.16 15.75 -24.88
C MET A 935 -9.84 15.75 -25.66
N THR A 936 -8.94 14.82 -25.35
CA THR A 936 -7.63 14.75 -25.99
C THR A 936 -7.67 14.03 -27.34
N GLY A 937 -8.75 13.29 -27.64
CA GLY A 937 -8.88 12.57 -28.91
C GLY A 937 -8.03 11.30 -28.98
N LEU A 938 -7.92 10.58 -27.85
CA LEU A 938 -7.34 9.22 -27.81
C LEU A 938 -8.18 8.25 -28.67
N VAL A 939 -7.68 7.02 -28.88
CA VAL A 939 -8.36 6.02 -29.73
C VAL A 939 -9.84 5.85 -29.30
N PRO A 940 -10.83 6.09 -30.17
CA PRO A 940 -12.25 6.17 -29.76
C PRO A 940 -12.93 4.80 -29.59
N ASP A 941 -12.25 3.83 -28.98
CA ASP A 941 -12.75 2.47 -28.75
C ASP A 941 -13.10 2.22 -27.28
N PHE A 942 -14.18 1.47 -27.05
CA PHE A 942 -14.63 1.14 -25.69
C PHE A 942 -13.64 0.25 -24.95
N THR A 943 -12.99 -0.69 -25.64
CA THR A 943 -12.02 -1.60 -25.01
C THR A 943 -10.81 -0.84 -24.52
N HIS A 944 -10.29 0.06 -25.36
CA HIS A 944 -9.18 0.95 -25.05
C HIS A 944 -9.49 1.89 -23.88
N PHE A 945 -10.72 2.43 -23.83
CA PHE A 945 -11.19 3.26 -22.73
C PHE A 945 -11.22 2.53 -21.39
N PHE A 946 -11.77 1.31 -21.33
CA PHE A 946 -11.84 0.55 -20.08
C PHE A 946 -10.47 0.07 -19.61
N LYS A 947 -9.56 -0.29 -20.52
CA LYS A 947 -8.16 -0.59 -20.19
C LYS A 947 -7.46 0.64 -19.60
N PHE A 948 -7.59 1.79 -20.25
CA PHE A 948 -7.07 3.08 -19.75
C PHE A 948 -7.61 3.40 -18.34
N MET A 949 -8.92 3.25 -18.14
CA MET A 949 -9.55 3.51 -16.84
C MET A 949 -9.09 2.54 -15.75
N LEU A 950 -8.96 1.25 -16.07
CA LEU A 950 -8.48 0.23 -15.16
C LEU A 950 -7.06 0.56 -14.68
N VAL A 951 -6.16 0.93 -15.60
CA VAL A 951 -4.77 1.29 -15.29
C VAL A 951 -4.72 2.51 -14.38
N LEU A 952 -5.48 3.57 -14.67
CA LEU A 952 -5.53 4.77 -13.81
C LEU A 952 -6.01 4.47 -12.39
N VAL A 953 -7.06 3.65 -12.25
CA VAL A 953 -7.60 3.27 -10.94
C VAL A 953 -6.61 2.39 -10.16
N LEU A 954 -6.01 1.39 -10.81
CA LEU A 954 -5.04 0.49 -10.18
C LEU A 954 -3.76 1.23 -9.76
N PHE A 955 -3.25 2.13 -10.60
CA PHE A 955 -2.12 2.97 -10.27
C PHE A 955 -2.40 3.83 -9.03
N ASN A 956 -3.56 4.52 -9.00
CA ASN A 956 -3.94 5.36 -7.86
C ASN A 956 -4.16 4.54 -6.59
N LEU A 957 -4.68 3.31 -6.71
CA LEU A 957 -4.82 2.36 -5.61
C LEU A 957 -3.46 1.90 -5.05
N ALA A 958 -2.52 1.56 -5.93
CA ALA A 958 -1.17 1.15 -5.55
C ALA A 958 -0.41 2.30 -4.85
N ALA A 959 -0.46 3.51 -5.40
CA ALA A 959 0.13 4.70 -4.80
C ALA A 959 -0.48 4.99 -3.41
N ALA A 960 -1.82 4.89 -3.28
CA ALA A 960 -2.51 5.07 -2.02
C ALA A 960 -2.13 4.00 -0.97
N ALA A 961 -1.96 2.74 -1.38
CA ALA A 961 -1.54 1.65 -0.49
C ALA A 961 -0.12 1.87 0.07
N ILE A 962 0.81 2.31 -0.77
CA ILE A 962 2.18 2.68 -0.35
C ILE A 962 2.15 3.84 0.64
N CYS A 963 1.40 4.91 0.32
CA CYS A 963 1.25 6.05 1.21
C CYS A 963 0.60 5.65 2.55
N LEU A 964 -0.45 4.81 2.53
CA LEU A 964 -1.10 4.32 3.75
C LEU A 964 -0.12 3.53 4.63
N PHE A 965 0.69 2.65 4.04
CA PHE A 965 1.72 1.89 4.76
C PHE A 965 2.72 2.83 5.45
N ILE A 966 3.25 3.83 4.74
CA ILE A 966 4.18 4.81 5.31
C ILE A 966 3.53 5.59 6.46
N GLY A 967 2.26 5.98 6.32
CA GLY A 967 1.50 6.72 7.33
C GLY A 967 1.23 5.92 8.62
N ILE A 968 1.17 4.59 8.53
CA ILE A 968 1.02 3.70 9.70
C ILE A 968 2.36 3.50 10.41
N VAL A 969 3.45 3.34 9.65
CA VAL A 969 4.80 3.12 10.17
C VAL A 969 5.34 4.38 10.86
N CYS A 970 5.14 5.55 10.26
CA CYS A 970 5.63 6.82 10.78
C CYS A 970 4.68 7.37 11.86
N LYS A 971 5.24 7.83 13.00
CA LYS A 971 4.44 8.49 14.05
C LYS A 971 4.16 9.95 13.75
N ASP A 972 5.15 10.62 13.19
CA ASP A 972 5.11 12.05 12.88
C ASP A 972 4.60 12.24 11.45
N GLY A 973 3.57 13.09 11.30
CA GLY A 973 2.95 13.37 10.01
C GLY A 973 3.86 14.13 9.05
N GLY A 974 4.73 15.00 9.55
CA GLY A 974 5.69 15.74 8.74
C GLY A 974 6.75 14.81 8.13
N VAL A 975 7.29 13.91 8.95
CA VAL A 975 8.24 12.87 8.49
C VAL A 975 7.57 11.92 7.48
N ALA A 976 6.33 11.52 7.73
CA ALA A 976 5.58 10.67 6.80
C ALA A 976 5.40 11.33 5.42
N ASN A 977 5.08 12.62 5.39
CA ASN A 977 4.91 13.38 4.15
C ASN A 977 6.23 13.54 3.38
N LEU A 978 7.34 13.78 4.07
CA LEU A 978 8.66 13.84 3.46
C LEU A 978 9.04 12.49 2.80
N ILE A 979 8.89 11.39 3.54
CA ILE A 979 9.21 10.05 3.03
C ILE A 979 8.29 9.68 1.87
N GLY A 980 6.97 9.92 2.00
CA GLY A 980 6.01 9.66 0.93
C GLY A 980 6.33 10.43 -0.34
N SER A 981 6.66 11.72 -0.22
CA SER A 981 7.02 12.56 -1.37
C SER A 981 8.32 12.08 -2.05
N LEU A 982 9.32 11.68 -1.27
CA LEU A 982 10.58 11.13 -1.80
C LEU A 982 10.37 9.80 -2.53
N VAL A 983 9.54 8.90 -1.98
CA VAL A 983 9.20 7.62 -2.62
C VAL A 983 8.47 7.87 -3.95
N MET A 984 7.52 8.81 -3.99
CA MET A 984 6.80 9.15 -5.22
C MET A 984 7.71 9.82 -6.26
N LEU A 985 8.60 10.71 -5.85
CA LEU A 985 9.57 11.36 -6.73
C LEU A 985 10.57 10.35 -7.32
N PHE A 986 11.08 9.44 -6.48
CA PHE A 986 11.96 8.36 -6.92
C PHE A 986 11.24 7.46 -7.93
N SER A 987 10.00 7.07 -7.64
CA SER A 987 9.19 6.24 -8.52
C SER A 987 8.95 6.94 -9.87
N LEU A 988 8.67 8.25 -9.87
CA LEU A 988 8.50 9.05 -11.08
C LEU A 988 9.77 9.13 -11.95
N LEU A 989 10.96 9.22 -11.34
CA LEU A 989 12.23 9.29 -12.06
C LEU A 989 12.45 8.04 -12.93
N PHE A 990 12.06 6.87 -12.44
CA PHE A 990 12.20 5.59 -13.12
C PHE A 990 10.95 5.18 -13.93
N ALA A 991 10.08 6.12 -14.32
CA ALA A 991 8.87 5.81 -15.09
C ALA A 991 9.13 5.29 -16.53
N GLY A 992 10.35 5.40 -17.05
CA GLY A 992 10.72 5.05 -18.43
C GLY A 992 10.64 6.21 -19.43
N PHE A 993 10.15 7.38 -19.01
CA PHE A 993 10.10 8.60 -19.85
C PHE A 993 11.31 9.54 -19.65
N LEU A 994 11.73 9.76 -18.40
CA LEU A 994 12.84 10.68 -18.07
C LEU A 994 14.23 10.03 -18.23
N LEU A 995 14.28 8.72 -18.02
CA LEU A 995 15.47 7.89 -18.19
C LEU A 995 15.13 6.79 -19.18
N ASN A 996 15.88 6.71 -20.27
CA ASN A 996 15.74 5.66 -21.27
C ASN A 996 16.23 4.31 -20.68
N HIS A 997 15.46 3.24 -20.87
CA HIS A 997 15.75 1.90 -20.35
C HIS A 997 17.15 1.42 -20.75
N ASP A 998 17.49 1.49 -22.03
CA ASP A 998 18.76 0.98 -22.57
C ASP A 998 19.99 1.78 -22.12
N ALA A 999 19.79 3.05 -21.72
CA ALA A 999 20.84 3.91 -21.24
C ALA A 999 21.11 3.74 -19.73
N THR A 1000 20.24 3.04 -19.00
CA THR A 1000 20.42 2.85 -17.55
C THR A 1000 21.46 1.76 -17.25
N PRO A 1001 22.38 1.98 -16.29
CA PRO A 1001 23.35 0.96 -15.91
C PRO A 1001 22.66 -0.32 -15.42
N ALA A 1002 23.17 -1.49 -15.82
CA ALA A 1002 22.58 -2.79 -15.47
C ALA A 1002 22.36 -2.98 -13.94
N GLY A 1003 23.24 -2.42 -13.10
CA GLY A 1003 23.12 -2.46 -11.64
C GLY A 1003 21.97 -1.61 -11.06
N ALA A 1004 21.42 -0.67 -11.83
CA ALA A 1004 20.30 0.19 -11.44
C ALA A 1004 18.97 -0.25 -12.08
N LEU A 1005 18.98 -1.17 -13.05
CA LEU A 1005 17.79 -1.61 -13.79
C LEU A 1005 16.69 -2.18 -12.87
N TRP A 1006 17.08 -2.88 -11.80
CA TRP A 1006 16.12 -3.43 -10.82
C TRP A 1006 15.34 -2.32 -10.08
N LEU A 1007 15.86 -1.09 -9.98
CA LEU A 1007 15.14 0.04 -9.38
C LEU A 1007 13.93 0.45 -10.21
N GLN A 1008 13.97 0.21 -11.52
CA GLN A 1008 12.83 0.43 -12.41
C GLN A 1008 11.67 -0.52 -12.08
N THR A 1009 11.96 -1.77 -11.70
CA THR A 1009 10.94 -2.75 -11.27
C THR A 1009 10.27 -2.39 -9.93
N LEU A 1010 10.85 -1.48 -9.15
CA LEU A 1010 10.21 -0.94 -7.95
C LEU A 1010 9.28 0.25 -8.25
N SER A 1011 9.35 0.82 -9.45
CA SER A 1011 8.55 1.98 -9.82
C SER A 1011 7.13 1.58 -10.23
N ILE A 1012 6.14 2.02 -9.45
CA ILE A 1012 4.73 1.93 -9.86
C ILE A 1012 4.41 2.84 -11.06
N PHE A 1013 5.21 3.89 -11.29
CA PHE A 1013 5.02 4.77 -12.44
C PHE A 1013 5.44 4.10 -13.73
N HIS A 1014 6.47 3.24 -13.70
CA HIS A 1014 6.89 2.48 -14.89
C HIS A 1014 5.75 1.60 -15.41
N TYR A 1015 5.19 0.74 -14.55
CA TYR A 1015 4.07 -0.13 -14.91
C TYR A 1015 2.82 0.66 -15.34
N GLY A 1016 2.52 1.76 -14.65
CA GLY A 1016 1.40 2.63 -15.04
C GLY A 1016 1.61 3.29 -16.40
N PHE A 1017 2.82 3.75 -16.68
CA PHE A 1017 3.15 4.48 -17.91
C PHE A 1017 3.23 3.56 -19.12
N GLU A 1018 3.95 2.44 -18.99
CA GLU A 1018 4.08 1.41 -20.03
C GLU A 1018 2.70 0.85 -20.41
N SER A 1019 1.86 0.51 -19.44
CA SER A 1019 0.48 0.08 -19.71
C SER A 1019 -0.36 1.11 -20.49
N LEU A 1020 -0.26 2.41 -20.14
CA LEU A 1020 -1.04 3.45 -20.81
C LEU A 1020 -0.57 3.69 -22.24
N ILE A 1021 0.75 3.70 -22.47
CA ILE A 1021 1.30 3.97 -23.80
C ILE A 1021 1.14 2.77 -24.74
N VAL A 1022 1.34 1.54 -24.24
CA VAL A 1022 1.11 0.30 -24.99
C VAL A 1022 -0.36 0.20 -25.39
N ASN A 1023 -1.29 0.53 -24.48
CA ASN A 1023 -2.72 0.58 -24.79
C ASN A 1023 -3.04 1.56 -25.92
N GLU A 1024 -2.44 2.74 -25.95
CA GLU A 1024 -2.80 3.79 -26.94
C GLU A 1024 -2.08 3.63 -28.29
N VAL A 1025 -0.80 3.21 -28.30
CA VAL A 1025 0.08 3.42 -29.46
C VAL A 1025 0.37 2.15 -30.26
N VAL A 1026 0.22 0.94 -29.68
CA VAL A 1026 0.57 -0.31 -30.38
C VAL A 1026 -0.14 -0.46 -31.73
N GLU A 1027 -1.42 -0.09 -31.80
CA GLU A 1027 -2.24 -0.22 -33.01
C GLU A 1027 -2.20 1.04 -33.90
N LEU A 1028 -1.44 2.08 -33.53
CA LEU A 1028 -1.35 3.33 -34.28
C LEU A 1028 -0.19 3.31 -35.27
N THR A 1029 -0.42 3.85 -36.48
CA THR A 1029 0.64 4.22 -37.43
C THR A 1029 0.82 5.73 -37.40
N LEU A 1030 2.06 6.17 -37.20
CA LEU A 1030 2.43 7.58 -37.05
C LEU A 1030 3.08 8.11 -38.33
N VAL A 1031 2.77 9.36 -38.67
CA VAL A 1031 3.38 10.03 -39.84
C VAL A 1031 4.63 10.80 -39.40
N ASP A 1032 5.76 10.50 -40.01
CA ASP A 1032 6.97 11.31 -39.98
C ASP A 1032 7.05 12.17 -41.25
N LYS A 1033 7.05 13.49 -41.07
CA LYS A 1033 7.19 14.45 -42.18
C LYS A 1033 8.65 14.81 -42.33
N LYS A 1034 9.40 13.99 -43.07
CA LYS A 1034 10.83 14.21 -43.30
C LYS A 1034 11.08 14.57 -44.77
N TYR A 1035 11.73 15.71 -45.00
CA TYR A 1035 12.08 16.20 -46.35
C TYR A 1035 10.88 16.41 -47.30
N GLY A 1036 9.67 16.65 -46.76
CA GLY A 1036 8.46 16.83 -47.57
C GLY A 1036 7.82 15.52 -48.06
N LEU A 1037 8.28 14.38 -47.55
CA LEU A 1037 7.67 13.05 -47.73
C LEU A 1037 6.99 12.63 -46.42
N ASP A 1038 5.79 12.06 -46.54
CA ASP A 1038 5.05 11.48 -45.41
C ASP A 1038 5.46 10.00 -45.28
N ILE A 1039 6.37 9.70 -44.36
CA ILE A 1039 6.82 8.33 -44.06
C ILE A 1039 5.94 7.80 -42.92
N THR A 1040 5.25 6.68 -43.13
CA THR A 1040 4.45 6.02 -42.10
C THR A 1040 5.30 5.03 -41.31
N VAL A 1041 5.35 5.19 -39.99
CA VAL A 1041 6.06 4.27 -39.09
C VAL A 1041 5.05 3.61 -38.14
N PRO A 1042 5.07 2.26 -37.99
CA PRO A 1042 4.21 1.59 -37.03
C PRO A 1042 4.59 1.97 -35.59
N GLY A 1043 3.59 2.25 -34.76
CA GLY A 1043 3.76 2.65 -33.36
C GLY A 1043 4.45 1.58 -32.52
N ALA A 1044 4.21 0.30 -32.81
CA ALA A 1044 4.89 -0.84 -32.20
C ALA A 1044 6.42 -0.81 -32.38
N ALA A 1045 6.92 -0.37 -33.55
CA ALA A 1045 8.35 -0.24 -33.79
C ALA A 1045 8.95 0.91 -32.95
N ILE A 1046 8.23 2.03 -32.85
CA ILE A 1046 8.63 3.17 -32.03
C ILE A 1046 8.68 2.77 -30.56
N LEU A 1047 7.66 2.08 -30.04
CA LEU A 1047 7.64 1.58 -28.66
C LEU A 1047 8.83 0.69 -28.34
N SER A 1048 9.17 -0.25 -29.23
CA SER A 1048 10.35 -1.11 -29.04
C SER A 1048 11.66 -0.31 -29.00
N SER A 1049 11.77 0.76 -29.80
CA SER A 1049 12.96 1.64 -29.81
C SER A 1049 13.14 2.45 -28.54
N PHE A 1050 12.06 2.67 -27.78
CA PHE A 1050 12.09 3.28 -26.45
C PHE A 1050 12.25 2.25 -25.32
N GLY A 1051 12.39 0.96 -25.65
CA GLY A 1051 12.58 -0.12 -24.69
C GLY A 1051 11.29 -0.58 -24.00
N PHE A 1052 10.12 -0.31 -24.58
CA PHE A 1052 8.83 -0.81 -24.07
C PHE A 1052 8.45 -2.14 -24.73
N ASP A 1053 7.83 -3.04 -23.96
CA ASP A 1053 7.33 -4.32 -24.48
C ASP A 1053 5.87 -4.18 -24.98
N ASN A 1054 5.66 -4.44 -26.26
CA ASN A 1054 4.36 -4.33 -26.94
C ASN A 1054 3.28 -5.27 -26.35
N SER A 1055 3.69 -6.32 -25.63
CA SER A 1055 2.81 -7.32 -25.00
C SER A 1055 2.62 -7.14 -23.49
N ALA A 1056 3.30 -6.16 -22.87
CA ALA A 1056 3.40 -6.03 -21.42
C ALA A 1056 2.12 -5.56 -20.70
N LEU A 1057 1.11 -5.05 -21.41
CA LEU A 1057 -0.10 -4.44 -20.81
C LEU A 1057 -0.71 -5.26 -19.66
N TRP A 1058 -0.93 -6.57 -19.85
CA TRP A 1058 -1.50 -7.43 -18.80
C TRP A 1058 -0.48 -7.85 -17.75
N ALA A 1059 0.81 -7.88 -18.08
CA ALA A 1059 1.87 -8.12 -17.09
C ALA A 1059 1.95 -6.95 -16.10
N ASP A 1060 1.91 -5.72 -16.59
CA ASP A 1060 1.96 -4.51 -15.79
C ASP A 1060 0.72 -4.30 -14.93
N VAL A 1061 -0.47 -4.53 -15.50
CA VAL A 1061 -1.74 -4.51 -14.75
C VAL A 1061 -1.72 -5.50 -13.59
N ARG A 1062 -1.14 -6.70 -13.80
CA ARG A 1062 -0.93 -7.68 -12.71
C ARG A 1062 0.07 -7.16 -11.68
N SER A 1063 1.20 -6.58 -12.11
CA SER A 1063 2.18 -5.98 -11.22
C SER A 1063 1.59 -4.88 -10.34
N LEU A 1064 0.85 -3.92 -10.91
CA LEU A 1064 0.16 -2.86 -10.16
C LEU A 1064 -0.83 -3.43 -9.14
N SER A 1065 -1.58 -4.48 -9.52
CA SER A 1065 -2.51 -5.15 -8.62
C SER A 1065 -1.79 -5.84 -7.45
N ILE A 1066 -0.64 -6.46 -7.72
CA ILE A 1066 0.23 -7.07 -6.70
C ILE A 1066 0.80 -6.00 -5.76
N PHE A 1067 1.25 -4.86 -6.28
CA PHE A 1067 1.70 -3.72 -5.47
C PHE A 1067 0.58 -3.22 -4.53
N ALA A 1068 -0.61 -2.98 -5.07
CA ALA A 1068 -1.75 -2.56 -4.26
C ALA A 1068 -2.08 -3.58 -3.15
N ALA A 1069 -2.20 -4.86 -3.47
CA ALA A 1069 -2.53 -5.90 -2.50
C ALA A 1069 -1.43 -6.11 -1.45
N SER A 1070 -0.17 -6.19 -1.88
CA SER A 1070 0.97 -6.41 -0.98
C SER A 1070 1.13 -5.28 0.04
N PHE A 1071 1.06 -4.01 -0.39
CA PHE A 1071 1.18 -2.88 0.52
C PHE A 1071 -0.03 -2.74 1.46
N ILE A 1072 -1.24 -3.15 1.05
CA ILE A 1072 -2.38 -3.23 1.97
C ILE A 1072 -2.15 -4.29 3.05
N ILE A 1073 -1.62 -5.47 2.68
CA ILE A 1073 -1.30 -6.54 3.65
C ILE A 1073 -0.18 -6.09 4.59
N LEU A 1074 0.86 -5.43 4.06
CA LEU A 1074 1.95 -4.86 4.85
C LEU A 1074 1.45 -3.76 5.79
N ALA A 1075 0.53 -2.90 5.34
CA ALA A 1075 -0.13 -1.89 6.15
C ALA A 1075 -0.90 -2.52 7.32
N TYR A 1076 -1.66 -3.59 7.05
CA TYR A 1076 -2.32 -4.35 8.11
C TYR A 1076 -1.33 -4.97 9.09
N ALA A 1077 -0.28 -5.63 8.60
CA ALA A 1077 0.76 -6.23 9.44
C ALA A 1077 1.47 -5.18 10.30
N ALA A 1078 1.86 -4.04 9.70
CA ALA A 1078 2.46 -2.91 10.40
C ALA A 1078 1.53 -2.40 11.50
N MET A 1079 0.23 -2.24 11.23
CA MET A 1079 -0.73 -1.84 12.26
C MET A 1079 -0.89 -2.93 13.34
N HIS A 1080 -0.95 -4.20 12.96
CA HIS A 1080 -1.14 -5.29 13.91
C HIS A 1080 0.02 -5.41 14.90
N PHE A 1081 1.27 -5.26 14.43
CA PHE A 1081 2.50 -5.45 15.22
C PHE A 1081 3.10 -4.17 15.81
N LEU A 1082 3.12 -3.04 15.08
CA LEU A 1082 3.73 -1.78 15.55
C LEU A 1082 2.80 -0.97 16.45
N LEU A 1083 1.47 -1.10 16.25
CA LEU A 1083 0.46 -0.37 17.02
C LEU A 1083 -0.15 -1.22 18.13
N VAL A 1084 0.70 -2.02 18.78
CA VAL A 1084 0.40 -2.59 20.09
C VAL A 1084 0.84 -1.58 21.13
N GLU A 1085 -0.07 -1.24 22.04
CA GLU A 1085 0.26 -0.40 23.17
C GLU A 1085 1.36 -1.07 24.01
N LYS A 1086 2.58 -0.56 23.92
CA LYS A 1086 3.70 -0.98 24.78
C LYS A 1086 3.86 0.06 25.89
N ARG A 1087 2.95 0.08 26.87
CA ARG A 1087 3.07 0.94 28.08
C ARG A 1087 4.03 0.35 29.10
#